data_AF-A0A9Q2FT63-F1
#
_entry.id   AF-A0A9Q2FT63-F1
#
_cell.length_a   1.000
_cell.length_b   1.000
_cell.length_c   1.000
_cell.angle_alpha   90.00
_cell.angle_beta   90.00
_cell.angle_gamma   90.00
#
_symmetry.space_group_name_H-M   'P 1'
#
loop_
_entity.id
_entity.type
_entity.pdbx_description
1 polymer ?
#
loop_
_entity_poly.entity_id
_entity_poly.type
_entity_poly.pdbx_seq_one_letter_code
_entity_poly.pdbx_strand_id
1 'polypeptide(L)'
;MAYQSGSTYFYNASSGSVSNGGTISGTVTSSGGTTYVQTYYSNIKNGGLSGATAGSYGAIIASGAGSNYAGTNLTATTNGALLASGGTIAGAAVATSAAALAFGSGTITNFNVANGGAIYVGDMSQTSAAQALTGKGITSLNGPGFINSGTISAGGTEIIASGGTGQNATVHGVQYVSAGGLSISDTVNSSGVQNLLSGATANQTTVGSGGTTVASPSAHINNITVAGGTVNNGGILNGAVVQAGRLEVTSGGTASGVSVQNGGTEITDSGGSLLNVTISAGGTAIVENGGYASGGTINKGGVEIVSSGATVTRMSILSGGSLVVNSGASLTNTVISSGAVIDVDNLTYASGGTVHLSSNGVLTVTEGGKTWTTTFTGAVSSNDYFIVTKDTDGSTVLTFVCFLAGTLIRTDNGEATVESLNIGDNVVTYVDGREVIQPIVWVGKKTAHVKPGLPLDEAGYPVRVLKDAISTGVPHQDLLVTPEHCFYFDGRFIPARMLVNGKSVFYDTTLTTYDYYHVETESHSILWSNGALTESYLDTGNRQEFGQQGKVVRLTAGPGRDWSTEAAAPLAVARELVEPVYRALEDRAAELALPQVTAPFELTNDADLHLVTPAGHRINVARYTENGRVVFMLPAGLDEVRIVSRASRPSDVVGPMVDDRRYFGVNIGEIQLWEGNGKQLITSHLSDAHLAGWNGIEGPHGRWTTGNATLKLPHREKLNLSILSLEIRHAGPYVLIDQDRDNKKVVAS
;
A
#
# COMPACT_ATOMS: atom_id res chain seq x y z
N MET A 1 70.11 -7.33 -11.60
CA MET A 1 70.91 -8.57 -11.57
C MET A 1 70.06 -9.67 -10.93
N ALA A 2 69.85 -10.79 -11.61
CA ALA A 2 69.23 -11.98 -11.00
C ALA A 2 70.28 -12.63 -10.10
N TYR A 3 70.11 -12.57 -8.78
CA TYR A 3 70.95 -13.34 -7.86
C TYR A 3 70.44 -14.77 -7.85
N GLN A 4 71.26 -15.69 -8.37
CA GLN A 4 71.00 -17.13 -8.29
C GLN A 4 71.62 -17.67 -7.00
N SER A 5 70.77 -17.95 -6.02
CA SER A 5 71.11 -18.83 -4.90
C SER A 5 69.85 -19.63 -4.57
N GLY A 6 69.88 -20.94 -4.85
CA GLY A 6 68.86 -21.91 -4.45
C GLY A 6 67.42 -21.57 -4.89
N SER A 7 67.00 -22.07 -6.06
CA SER A 7 65.60 -22.27 -6.49
C SER A 7 64.62 -21.08 -6.42
N THR A 8 65.05 -19.89 -6.00
CA THR A 8 64.20 -18.74 -5.74
C THR A 8 64.69 -17.54 -6.54
N TYR A 9 63.95 -17.14 -7.56
CA TYR A 9 64.27 -15.96 -8.36
C TYR A 9 63.69 -14.70 -7.69
N PHE A 10 64.50 -14.00 -6.89
CA PHE A 10 64.13 -12.65 -6.44
C PHE A 10 64.46 -11.64 -7.54
N TYR A 11 63.43 -11.03 -8.16
CA TYR A 11 63.66 -9.80 -8.91
C TYR A 11 63.64 -8.64 -7.91
N ASN A 12 64.82 -8.30 -7.38
CA ASN A 12 64.99 -7.10 -6.56
C ASN A 12 65.38 -5.94 -7.49
N ALA A 13 64.44 -5.04 -7.76
CA ALA A 13 64.70 -3.81 -8.50
C ALA A 13 65.53 -2.77 -7.71
N SER A 14 66.19 -3.14 -6.61
CA SER A 14 67.08 -2.25 -5.86
C SER A 14 68.36 -1.86 -6.61
N SER A 15 68.71 -2.56 -7.71
CA SER A 15 69.93 -2.31 -8.49
C SER A 15 69.69 -1.94 -9.96
N GLY A 16 68.44 -1.74 -10.37
CA GLY A 16 68.08 -1.33 -11.72
C GLY A 16 66.89 -0.39 -11.68
N SER A 17 67.17 0.91 -11.78
CA SER A 17 66.15 1.91 -12.08
C SER A 17 65.49 1.54 -13.40
N VAL A 18 64.26 1.02 -13.34
CA VAL A 18 63.34 1.18 -14.47
C VAL A 18 63.09 2.68 -14.54
N SER A 19 63.56 3.31 -15.61
CA SER A 19 63.39 4.74 -15.84
C SER A 19 61.91 5.12 -15.70
N ASN A 20 61.68 6.32 -15.18
CA ASN A 20 60.38 6.99 -15.05
C ASN A 20 59.47 6.65 -16.26
N GLY A 21 58.48 5.77 -16.06
CA GLY A 21 57.55 5.33 -17.11
C GLY A 21 57.78 3.97 -17.80
N GLY A 22 58.73 3.11 -17.37
CA GLY A 22 58.90 1.77 -17.97
C GLY A 22 57.89 0.72 -17.49
N THR A 23 57.49 -0.18 -18.39
CA THR A 23 56.55 -1.31 -18.13
C THR A 23 57.29 -2.64 -18.07
N ILE A 24 56.98 -3.48 -17.08
CA ILE A 24 57.46 -4.88 -17.00
C ILE A 24 56.28 -5.80 -17.36
N SER A 25 56.50 -6.77 -18.26
CA SER A 25 55.52 -7.77 -18.72
C SER A 25 56.10 -9.20 -18.71
N GLY A 26 55.35 -10.21 -18.25
CA GLY A 26 55.79 -11.62 -18.25
C GLY A 26 55.03 -12.56 -17.28
N THR A 27 55.13 -13.87 -17.47
CA THR A 27 54.53 -14.89 -16.60
C THR A 27 55.51 -15.32 -15.50
N VAL A 28 55.07 -15.34 -14.24
CA VAL A 28 55.82 -15.83 -13.08
C VAL A 28 55.26 -17.18 -12.64
N THR A 29 55.95 -18.27 -12.98
CA THR A 29 55.57 -19.65 -12.59
C THR A 29 56.66 -20.30 -11.74
N SER A 30 56.28 -21.00 -10.66
CA SER A 30 57.24 -21.85 -9.92
C SER A 30 57.40 -23.21 -10.62
N SER A 31 58.63 -23.69 -10.78
CA SER A 31 58.94 -25.02 -11.31
C SER A 31 59.41 -25.95 -10.18
N GLY A 32 58.47 -26.71 -9.61
CA GLY A 32 58.79 -27.92 -8.83
C GLY A 32 58.71 -27.80 -7.31
N GLY A 33 57.76 -28.54 -6.73
CA GLY A 33 57.83 -29.19 -5.41
C GLY A 33 58.14 -28.34 -4.17
N THR A 34 57.11 -28.05 -3.38
CA THR A 34 57.17 -27.63 -1.96
C THR A 34 57.99 -26.36 -1.67
N THR A 35 57.26 -25.24 -1.60
CA THR A 35 57.61 -23.95 -0.97
C THR A 35 58.80 -23.21 -1.55
N TYR A 36 58.61 -22.23 -2.45
CA TYR A 36 59.30 -20.92 -2.42
C TYR A 36 58.53 -19.86 -3.25
N VAL A 37 58.26 -18.71 -2.64
CA VAL A 37 57.53 -17.57 -3.21
C VAL A 37 58.47 -16.75 -4.12
N GLN A 38 58.31 -16.87 -5.44
CA GLN A 38 58.97 -15.94 -6.37
C GLN A 38 58.30 -14.56 -6.24
N THR A 39 58.90 -13.69 -5.42
CA THR A 39 58.33 -12.37 -5.09
C THR A 39 58.92 -11.30 -6.00
N TYR A 40 58.08 -10.61 -6.77
CA TYR A 40 58.50 -9.40 -7.47
C TYR A 40 58.38 -8.22 -6.50
N TYR A 41 59.51 -7.72 -5.99
CA TYR A 41 59.55 -6.46 -5.24
C TYR A 41 59.91 -5.35 -6.20
N SER A 42 58.96 -4.46 -6.47
CA SER A 42 59.28 -3.26 -7.22
C SER A 42 58.91 -2.05 -6.36
N ASN A 43 59.94 -1.40 -5.81
CA ASN A 43 59.84 -0.06 -5.21
C ASN A 43 59.69 0.97 -6.34
N ILE A 44 58.70 0.80 -7.22
CA ILE A 44 58.51 1.71 -8.35
C ILE A 44 57.70 2.91 -7.87
N LYS A 45 58.41 3.96 -7.46
CA LYS A 45 57.82 5.30 -7.41
C LYS A 45 57.65 5.77 -8.87
N ASN A 46 56.41 5.91 -9.34
CA ASN A 46 56.02 6.48 -10.65
C ASN A 46 56.19 5.59 -11.91
N GLY A 47 55.96 4.28 -11.84
CA GLY A 47 55.94 3.36 -12.99
C GLY A 47 55.08 2.12 -12.72
N GLY A 48 54.68 1.39 -13.77
CA GLY A 48 53.62 0.36 -13.70
C GLY A 48 54.04 -1.03 -14.15
N LEU A 49 53.42 -2.06 -13.57
CA LEU A 49 53.43 -3.46 -14.03
C LEU A 49 52.16 -3.69 -14.84
N SER A 50 52.26 -4.26 -16.04
CA SER A 50 51.09 -4.56 -16.89
C SER A 50 51.26 -5.92 -17.56
N GLY A 51 50.18 -6.69 -17.66
CA GLY A 51 50.18 -7.99 -18.34
C GLY A 51 50.98 -9.10 -17.64
N ALA A 52 51.28 -8.96 -16.34
CA ALA A 52 51.98 -10.00 -15.59
C ALA A 52 51.02 -11.06 -15.05
N THR A 53 51.46 -12.32 -15.03
CA THR A 53 50.66 -13.45 -14.54
C THR A 53 51.32 -14.15 -13.35
N ALA A 54 50.64 -14.23 -12.21
CA ALA A 54 51.00 -15.11 -11.10
C ALA A 54 50.50 -16.54 -11.37
N GLY A 55 51.44 -17.43 -11.71
CA GLY A 55 51.24 -18.85 -11.94
C GLY A 55 51.02 -19.67 -10.67
N SER A 56 51.00 -20.99 -10.81
CA SER A 56 50.94 -21.94 -9.68
C SER A 56 52.05 -21.67 -8.65
N TYR A 57 51.63 -21.35 -7.43
CA TYR A 57 52.47 -20.96 -6.28
C TYR A 57 53.30 -19.67 -6.46
N GLY A 58 53.01 -18.87 -7.48
CA GLY A 58 53.62 -17.56 -7.71
C GLY A 58 52.87 -16.43 -7.00
N ALA A 59 53.57 -15.34 -6.63
CA ALA A 59 52.95 -14.17 -6.02
C ALA A 59 53.45 -12.84 -6.61
N ILE A 60 52.54 -11.92 -6.92
CA ILE A 60 52.88 -10.53 -7.29
C ILE A 60 52.54 -9.64 -6.10
N ILE A 61 53.52 -8.91 -5.57
CA ILE A 61 53.34 -8.07 -4.36
C ILE A 61 53.54 -6.58 -4.70
N ALA A 62 52.49 -5.80 -4.50
CA ALA A 62 52.49 -4.36 -4.54
C ALA A 62 52.72 -3.77 -3.14
N SER A 63 53.99 -3.56 -2.77
CA SER A 63 54.36 -2.94 -1.49
C SER A 63 54.74 -1.45 -1.63
N GLY A 64 54.34 -0.63 -0.64
CA GLY A 64 54.78 0.77 -0.50
C GLY A 64 53.79 1.86 -0.98
N ALA A 65 53.71 2.96 -0.22
CA ALA A 65 52.84 4.11 -0.51
C ALA A 65 53.27 4.82 -1.81
N GLY A 66 52.33 4.95 -2.76
CA GLY A 66 52.56 5.58 -4.08
C GLY A 66 52.95 4.62 -5.21
N SER A 67 53.11 3.33 -4.92
CA SER A 67 53.28 2.28 -5.93
C SER A 67 51.95 2.04 -6.66
N ASN A 68 51.76 2.63 -7.83
CA ASN A 68 50.57 2.44 -8.66
C ASN A 68 50.85 1.42 -9.77
N TYR A 69 50.39 0.18 -9.59
CA TYR A 69 50.33 -0.80 -10.68
C TYR A 69 49.03 -0.56 -11.47
N ALA A 70 48.96 0.61 -12.11
CA ALA A 70 47.89 1.01 -13.02
C ALA A 70 48.29 0.61 -14.44
N GLY A 71 47.88 -0.59 -14.86
CA GLY A 71 48.21 -1.16 -16.16
C GLY A 71 47.52 -2.51 -16.32
N THR A 72 46.50 -2.55 -17.18
CA THR A 72 45.58 -3.67 -17.44
C THR A 72 46.25 -5.06 -17.51
N ASN A 73 45.55 -6.09 -17.00
CA ASN A 73 45.81 -7.53 -17.18
C ASN A 73 46.78 -8.21 -16.19
N LEU A 74 46.84 -7.80 -14.92
CA LEU A 74 47.46 -8.64 -13.90
C LEU A 74 46.58 -9.87 -13.66
N THR A 75 47.10 -11.08 -13.81
CA THR A 75 46.31 -12.30 -13.70
C THR A 75 46.89 -13.22 -12.63
N ALA A 76 46.11 -13.66 -11.64
CA ALA A 76 46.47 -14.82 -10.84
C ALA A 76 45.74 -16.05 -11.37
N THR A 77 46.51 -17.09 -11.70
CA THR A 77 46.01 -18.39 -12.15
C THR A 77 46.02 -19.40 -10.99
N THR A 78 45.58 -20.64 -11.21
CA THR A 78 45.46 -21.67 -10.16
C THR A 78 46.66 -21.71 -9.21
N ASN A 79 46.41 -21.57 -7.90
CA ASN A 79 47.37 -21.47 -6.80
C ASN A 79 48.30 -20.24 -6.81
N GLY A 80 48.04 -19.23 -7.63
CA GLY A 80 48.76 -17.95 -7.65
C GLY A 80 48.13 -16.90 -6.73
N ALA A 81 48.92 -15.88 -6.36
CA ALA A 81 48.48 -14.79 -5.48
C ALA A 81 48.84 -13.38 -5.99
N LEU A 82 47.95 -12.41 -5.78
CA LEU A 82 48.24 -10.96 -5.88
C LEU A 82 48.15 -10.34 -4.48
N LEU A 83 49.10 -9.53 -4.06
CA LEU A 83 49.09 -8.92 -2.72
C LEU A 83 49.32 -7.42 -2.82
N ALA A 84 48.38 -6.60 -2.33
CA ALA A 84 48.53 -5.16 -2.15
C ALA A 84 48.79 -4.84 -0.67
N SER A 85 49.98 -4.34 -0.35
CA SER A 85 50.41 -3.97 1.01
C SER A 85 51.00 -2.55 1.00
N GLY A 86 50.11 -1.57 0.89
CA GLY A 86 50.44 -0.14 0.79
C GLY A 86 50.46 0.47 -0.62
N GLY A 87 50.40 -0.35 -1.68
CA GLY A 87 50.30 0.10 -3.07
C GLY A 87 48.95 -0.24 -3.73
N THR A 88 48.75 0.18 -4.98
CA THR A 88 47.51 -0.02 -5.76
C THR A 88 47.67 -1.09 -6.83
N ILE A 89 46.75 -2.06 -6.89
CA ILE A 89 46.57 -3.02 -7.99
C ILE A 89 45.29 -2.65 -8.74
N ALA A 90 45.34 -2.45 -10.06
CA ALA A 90 44.17 -2.12 -10.87
C ALA A 90 44.00 -3.08 -12.06
N GLY A 91 42.77 -3.50 -12.37
CA GLY A 91 42.49 -4.26 -13.60
C GLY A 91 42.92 -5.74 -13.53
N ALA A 92 42.80 -6.36 -12.36
CA ALA A 92 43.32 -7.71 -12.11
C ALA A 92 42.26 -8.82 -12.34
N ALA A 93 42.67 -9.96 -12.89
CA ALA A 93 41.85 -11.16 -13.03
C ALA A 93 42.33 -12.25 -12.05
N VAL A 94 41.44 -12.79 -11.22
CA VAL A 94 41.74 -13.87 -10.26
C VAL A 94 41.01 -15.13 -10.71
N ALA A 95 41.75 -16.12 -11.22
CA ALA A 95 41.20 -17.36 -11.75
C ALA A 95 40.86 -18.38 -10.64
N THR A 96 40.35 -19.55 -11.05
CA THR A 96 40.02 -20.67 -10.15
C THR A 96 41.19 -21.07 -9.27
N SER A 97 40.96 -21.14 -7.95
CA SER A 97 41.95 -21.46 -6.91
C SER A 97 43.11 -20.46 -6.80
N ALA A 98 42.92 -19.23 -7.27
CA ALA A 98 43.85 -18.12 -7.08
C ALA A 98 43.34 -17.14 -6.02
N ALA A 99 44.21 -16.30 -5.47
CA ALA A 99 43.84 -15.31 -4.46
C ALA A 99 44.35 -13.90 -4.78
N ALA A 100 43.60 -12.87 -4.42
CA ALA A 100 44.14 -11.52 -4.23
C ALA A 100 43.93 -11.06 -2.78
N LEU A 101 44.89 -10.34 -2.23
CA LEU A 101 44.90 -9.92 -0.84
C LEU A 101 45.24 -8.43 -0.75
N ALA A 102 44.46 -7.63 -0.02
CA ALA A 102 44.76 -6.25 0.31
C ALA A 102 44.88 -6.07 1.83
N PHE A 103 45.98 -5.50 2.31
CA PHE A 103 46.21 -5.24 3.74
C PHE A 103 46.90 -3.89 3.96
N GLY A 104 46.77 -3.33 5.16
CA GLY A 104 47.32 -2.01 5.49
C GLY A 104 46.72 -0.92 4.59
N SER A 105 47.52 0.02 4.10
CA SER A 105 47.05 1.04 3.14
C SER A 105 47.03 0.57 1.68
N GLY A 106 46.98 -0.75 1.43
CA GLY A 106 46.91 -1.31 0.07
C GLY A 106 45.53 -1.12 -0.56
N THR A 107 45.49 -1.01 -1.89
CA THR A 107 44.25 -0.80 -2.66
C THR A 107 44.18 -1.76 -3.84
N ILE A 108 43.02 -2.37 -4.05
CA ILE A 108 42.71 -3.16 -5.26
C ILE A 108 41.50 -2.52 -5.94
N THR A 109 41.59 -2.31 -7.26
CA THR A 109 40.52 -1.73 -8.07
C THR A 109 40.30 -2.50 -9.36
N ASN A 110 39.10 -2.40 -9.92
CA ASN A 110 38.74 -2.94 -11.24
C ASN A 110 39.07 -4.44 -11.42
N PHE A 111 38.73 -5.29 -10.45
CA PHE A 111 39.09 -6.70 -10.47
C PHE A 111 37.94 -7.58 -10.97
N ASN A 112 38.25 -8.71 -11.60
CA ASN A 112 37.30 -9.78 -11.92
C ASN A 112 37.75 -11.08 -11.22
N VAL A 113 36.87 -11.67 -10.42
CA VAL A 113 37.12 -12.96 -9.76
C VAL A 113 36.32 -14.03 -10.49
N ALA A 114 37.01 -14.99 -11.10
CA ALA A 114 36.40 -16.13 -11.74
C ALA A 114 36.01 -17.22 -10.73
N ASN A 115 35.27 -18.22 -11.21
CA ASN A 115 34.75 -19.33 -10.43
C ASN A 115 35.84 -20.02 -9.57
N GLY A 116 35.75 -19.93 -8.24
CA GLY A 116 36.69 -20.54 -7.29
C GLY A 116 37.94 -19.69 -6.96
N GLY A 117 38.06 -18.46 -7.46
CA GLY A 117 39.04 -17.47 -6.99
C GLY A 117 38.55 -16.74 -5.73
N ALA A 118 39.46 -16.14 -4.98
CA ALA A 118 39.12 -15.41 -3.74
C ALA A 118 39.82 -14.05 -3.64
N ILE A 119 39.16 -13.08 -3.02
CA ILE A 119 39.73 -11.81 -2.61
C ILE A 119 39.56 -11.64 -1.10
N TYR A 120 40.63 -11.23 -0.43
CA TYR A 120 40.63 -10.92 0.98
C TYR A 120 41.08 -9.48 1.18
N VAL A 121 40.31 -8.72 1.93
CA VAL A 121 40.55 -7.31 2.21
C VAL A 121 40.61 -7.16 3.74
N GLY A 122 41.75 -6.75 4.27
CA GLY A 122 41.99 -6.60 5.72
C GLY A 122 42.16 -5.16 6.19
N ASP A 123 42.60 -4.99 7.45
CA ASP A 123 42.57 -3.72 8.19
C ASP A 123 43.13 -2.50 7.44
N MET A 124 42.31 -1.43 7.39
CA MET A 124 42.56 -0.09 6.80
C MET A 124 42.73 0.00 5.27
N SER A 125 42.40 -1.06 4.54
CA SER A 125 42.48 -1.06 3.07
C SER A 125 41.18 -0.53 2.42
N GLN A 126 41.32 0.33 1.41
CA GLN A 126 40.22 0.76 0.54
C GLN A 126 40.29 -0.01 -0.77
N THR A 127 39.19 -0.65 -1.18
CA THR A 127 39.06 -1.25 -2.50
C THR A 127 37.85 -0.67 -3.24
N SER A 128 38.01 -0.42 -4.54
CA SER A 128 36.93 0.08 -5.39
C SER A 128 36.70 -0.94 -6.50
N ALA A 129 35.72 -1.83 -6.35
CA ALA A 129 35.41 -2.75 -7.43
C ALA A 129 34.77 -1.97 -8.58
N ALA A 130 35.38 -2.05 -9.76
CA ALA A 130 34.63 -1.91 -11.00
C ALA A 130 34.69 -3.25 -11.71
N GLN A 131 33.52 -3.77 -12.06
CA GLN A 131 33.29 -4.98 -12.87
C GLN A 131 33.34 -6.33 -12.12
N ALA A 132 32.25 -6.60 -11.41
CA ALA A 132 31.64 -7.93 -11.19
C ALA A 132 32.48 -9.07 -10.57
N LEU A 133 32.05 -9.60 -9.41
CA LEU A 133 32.35 -10.98 -9.00
C LEU A 133 31.58 -11.92 -9.95
N THR A 134 32.25 -12.84 -10.66
CA THR A 134 31.61 -13.75 -11.63
C THR A 134 31.84 -15.24 -11.27
N GLY A 135 30.77 -16.06 -11.18
CA GLY A 135 30.86 -17.47 -10.72
C GLY A 135 31.10 -17.61 -9.21
N LYS A 136 31.59 -18.76 -8.68
CA LYS A 136 31.87 -19.00 -7.22
C LYS A 136 33.03 -18.18 -6.64
N GLY A 137 33.24 -16.94 -7.08
CA GLY A 137 34.24 -16.05 -6.50
C GLY A 137 33.82 -15.60 -5.10
N ILE A 138 34.77 -15.55 -4.16
CA ILE A 138 34.52 -15.11 -2.77
C ILE A 138 35.27 -13.79 -2.52
N THR A 139 34.58 -12.77 -1.99
CA THR A 139 35.25 -11.61 -1.37
C THR A 139 35.00 -11.64 0.13
N SER A 140 36.06 -11.55 0.95
CA SER A 140 35.97 -11.50 2.41
C SER A 140 36.63 -10.23 2.94
N LEU A 141 35.87 -9.45 3.71
CA LEU A 141 36.30 -8.18 4.29
C LEU A 141 36.42 -8.31 5.81
N ASN A 142 37.63 -8.21 6.36
CA ASN A 142 37.89 -8.33 7.81
C ASN A 142 38.42 -7.01 8.39
N GLY A 143 37.95 -6.64 9.59
CA GLY A 143 38.33 -5.40 10.27
C GLY A 143 37.82 -4.14 9.58
N PRO A 144 38.37 -2.93 9.82
CA PRO A 144 37.84 -1.65 9.33
C PRO A 144 37.99 -1.43 7.80
N GLY A 145 38.10 -2.49 7.02
CA GLY A 145 38.24 -2.45 5.57
C GLY A 145 36.96 -1.95 4.88
N PHE A 146 37.13 -1.41 3.67
CA PHE A 146 36.05 -0.84 2.88
C PHE A 146 36.04 -1.38 1.44
N ILE A 147 34.86 -1.73 0.94
CA ILE A 147 34.64 -2.17 -0.45
C ILE A 147 33.48 -1.38 -1.06
N ASN A 148 33.72 -0.81 -2.25
CA ASN A 148 32.63 -0.51 -3.19
C ASN A 148 32.36 -1.76 -4.03
N SER A 149 31.34 -2.53 -3.69
CA SER A 149 31.24 -3.97 -4.02
C SER A 149 30.93 -4.27 -5.49
N GLY A 150 30.40 -3.31 -6.24
CA GLY A 150 30.09 -3.52 -7.66
C GLY A 150 28.97 -4.54 -7.85
N THR A 151 29.15 -5.55 -8.71
CA THR A 151 28.12 -6.59 -8.96
C THR A 151 28.54 -7.93 -8.38
N ILE A 152 27.67 -8.58 -7.61
CA ILE A 152 27.84 -9.98 -7.20
C ILE A 152 26.99 -10.82 -8.15
N SER A 153 27.61 -11.45 -9.16
CA SER A 153 26.85 -12.24 -10.15
C SER A 153 26.30 -13.53 -9.54
N ALA A 154 25.35 -14.16 -10.23
CA ALA A 154 24.82 -15.47 -9.83
C ALA A 154 25.96 -16.49 -9.55
N GLY A 155 25.89 -17.13 -8.39
CA GLY A 155 26.90 -18.06 -7.89
C GLY A 155 28.06 -17.40 -7.12
N GLY A 156 28.22 -16.08 -7.19
CA GLY A 156 29.24 -15.32 -6.44
C GLY A 156 28.83 -15.07 -5.01
N THR A 157 29.84 -14.93 -4.13
CA THR A 157 29.64 -14.68 -2.71
C THR A 157 30.46 -13.49 -2.22
N GLU A 158 29.83 -12.55 -1.53
CA GLU A 158 30.53 -11.55 -0.72
C GLU A 158 30.29 -11.82 0.76
N ILE A 159 31.32 -11.61 1.59
CA ILE A 159 31.28 -11.74 3.04
C ILE A 159 31.84 -10.45 3.65
N ILE A 160 30.97 -9.65 4.24
CA ILE A 160 31.31 -8.48 5.04
C ILE A 160 31.44 -8.95 6.49
N ALA A 161 32.66 -9.13 6.98
CA ALA A 161 32.90 -9.56 8.36
C ALA A 161 32.89 -8.37 9.34
N SER A 162 33.18 -8.65 10.62
CA SER A 162 33.16 -7.65 11.69
C SER A 162 34.08 -6.46 11.40
N GLY A 163 33.55 -5.24 11.54
CA GLY A 163 34.24 -3.98 11.25
C GLY A 163 34.23 -3.60 9.76
N GLY A 164 33.92 -4.53 8.86
CA GLY A 164 33.94 -4.30 7.42
C GLY A 164 32.75 -3.45 6.96
N THR A 165 32.97 -2.62 5.95
CA THR A 165 31.91 -1.85 5.26
C THR A 165 31.90 -2.17 3.78
N GLY A 166 30.80 -2.75 3.29
CA GLY A 166 30.48 -2.88 1.86
C GLY A 166 29.45 -1.83 1.43
N GLN A 167 29.56 -1.33 0.20
CA GLN A 167 28.58 -0.38 -0.33
C GLN A 167 28.31 -0.57 -1.83
N ASN A 168 27.10 -0.20 -2.24
CA ASN A 168 26.62 -0.20 -3.62
C ASN A 168 26.73 -1.57 -4.32
N ALA A 169 26.56 -2.66 -3.58
CA ALA A 169 26.55 -3.99 -4.18
C ALA A 169 25.27 -4.20 -5.00
N THR A 170 25.39 -4.59 -6.27
CA THR A 170 24.28 -5.17 -7.05
C THR A 170 24.34 -6.68 -6.88
N VAL A 171 23.46 -7.24 -6.05
CA VAL A 171 23.49 -8.64 -5.63
C VAL A 171 22.57 -9.48 -6.50
N HIS A 172 23.15 -10.33 -7.35
CA HIS A 172 22.50 -11.45 -8.07
C HIS A 172 22.96 -12.83 -7.54
N GLY A 173 24.06 -12.86 -6.79
CA GLY A 173 24.57 -14.03 -6.07
C GLY A 173 24.16 -14.00 -4.60
N VAL A 174 25.13 -14.19 -3.70
CA VAL A 174 24.89 -14.17 -2.25
C VAL A 174 25.80 -13.14 -1.57
N GLN A 175 25.26 -12.39 -0.63
CA GLN A 175 26.03 -11.55 0.28
C GLN A 175 25.75 -12.00 1.72
N TYR A 176 26.80 -12.13 2.53
CA TYR A 176 26.70 -12.36 3.97
C TYR A 176 27.26 -11.14 4.69
N VAL A 177 26.47 -10.54 5.57
CA VAL A 177 26.93 -9.51 6.50
C VAL A 177 26.96 -10.12 7.88
N SER A 178 28.15 -10.16 8.49
CA SER A 178 28.39 -10.79 9.79
C SER A 178 28.19 -9.79 10.93
N ALA A 179 28.25 -10.29 12.18
CA ALA A 179 28.19 -9.46 13.38
C ALA A 179 29.21 -8.29 13.33
N GLY A 180 28.73 -7.06 13.46
CA GLY A 180 29.54 -5.84 13.37
C GLY A 180 29.96 -5.43 11.95
N GLY A 181 29.51 -6.15 10.92
CA GLY A 181 29.67 -5.73 9.52
C GLY A 181 28.56 -4.78 9.09
N LEU A 182 28.85 -3.92 8.10
CA LEU A 182 27.95 -2.90 7.57
C LEU A 182 27.81 -3.00 6.04
N SER A 183 26.58 -3.07 5.54
CA SER A 183 26.26 -2.89 4.11
C SER A 183 25.50 -1.58 3.89
N ILE A 184 25.76 -0.87 2.78
CA ILE A 184 25.16 0.43 2.47
C ILE A 184 24.74 0.53 1.01
N SER A 185 23.49 0.91 0.75
CA SER A 185 22.97 1.17 -0.61
C SER A 185 23.06 -0.03 -1.57
N ASP A 186 22.97 -1.23 -1.03
CA ASP A 186 22.96 -2.45 -1.84
C ASP A 186 21.64 -2.58 -2.60
N THR A 187 21.69 -3.15 -3.81
CA THR A 187 20.53 -3.49 -4.63
C THR A 187 20.49 -5.00 -4.85
N VAL A 188 19.49 -5.68 -4.30
CA VAL A 188 19.33 -7.15 -4.39
C VAL A 188 18.29 -7.49 -5.45
N ASN A 189 18.66 -8.23 -6.50
CA ASN A 189 17.85 -8.50 -7.69
C ASN A 189 18.03 -9.92 -8.23
N SER A 190 17.10 -10.42 -9.06
CA SER A 190 17.29 -11.61 -9.92
C SER A 190 17.82 -12.85 -9.18
N SER A 191 17.10 -13.32 -8.17
CA SER A 191 17.48 -14.43 -7.27
C SER A 191 18.67 -14.16 -6.36
N GLY A 192 19.19 -12.93 -6.32
CA GLY A 192 20.20 -12.53 -5.35
C GLY A 192 19.70 -12.62 -3.91
N VAL A 193 20.59 -12.98 -2.99
CA VAL A 193 20.28 -13.14 -1.56
C VAL A 193 21.25 -12.34 -0.70
N GLN A 194 20.72 -11.44 0.13
CA GLN A 194 21.49 -10.76 1.19
C GLN A 194 21.12 -11.37 2.55
N ASN A 195 22.08 -12.01 3.21
CA ASN A 195 21.92 -12.60 4.54
C ASN A 195 22.60 -11.71 5.59
N LEU A 196 21.79 -11.11 6.47
CA LEU A 196 22.25 -10.34 7.62
C LEU A 196 22.25 -11.25 8.85
N LEU A 197 23.44 -11.57 9.36
CA LEU A 197 23.60 -12.37 10.56
C LEU A 197 23.36 -11.55 11.82
N SER A 198 23.25 -12.21 12.97
CA SER A 198 23.03 -11.53 14.25
C SER A 198 24.10 -10.46 14.51
N GLY A 199 23.67 -9.24 14.81
CA GLY A 199 24.55 -8.08 15.02
C GLY A 199 25.07 -7.40 13.74
N ALA A 200 24.66 -7.84 12.55
CA ALA A 200 24.96 -7.17 11.28
C ALA A 200 24.12 -5.90 11.10
N THR A 201 24.60 -4.96 10.28
CA THR A 201 23.84 -3.76 9.90
C THR A 201 23.73 -3.62 8.38
N ALA A 202 22.53 -3.29 7.89
CA ALA A 202 22.27 -2.90 6.50
C ALA A 202 21.54 -1.57 6.44
N ASN A 203 22.05 -0.64 5.64
CA ASN A 203 21.47 0.69 5.45
C ASN A 203 21.10 0.90 3.99
N GLN A 204 19.89 1.38 3.73
CA GLN A 204 19.45 1.82 2.40
C GLN A 204 19.48 0.70 1.33
N THR A 205 19.32 -0.56 1.74
CA THR A 205 19.15 -1.66 0.78
C THR A 205 17.90 -1.44 -0.07
N THR A 206 17.99 -1.71 -1.37
CA THR A 206 16.85 -1.82 -2.28
C THR A 206 16.69 -3.28 -2.71
N VAL A 207 15.53 -3.87 -2.46
CA VAL A 207 15.21 -5.25 -2.85
C VAL A 207 14.25 -5.22 -4.03
N GLY A 208 14.79 -5.38 -5.24
CA GLY A 208 14.01 -5.40 -6.47
C GLY A 208 13.52 -6.80 -6.84
N SER A 209 12.91 -6.93 -8.02
CA SER A 209 12.19 -8.14 -8.44
C SER A 209 13.05 -9.41 -8.34
N GLY A 210 12.52 -10.39 -7.59
CA GLY A 210 13.15 -11.69 -7.38
C GLY A 210 14.37 -11.68 -6.44
N GLY A 211 14.74 -10.55 -5.85
CA GLY A 211 15.76 -10.48 -4.80
C GLY A 211 15.20 -10.83 -3.41
N THR A 212 16.07 -11.32 -2.52
CA THR A 212 15.69 -11.65 -1.14
C THR A 212 16.70 -11.10 -0.13
N THR A 213 16.23 -10.38 0.88
CA THR A 213 17.03 -10.04 2.08
C THR A 213 16.50 -10.83 3.27
N VAL A 214 17.39 -11.47 4.03
CA VAL A 214 17.05 -12.23 5.24
C VAL A 214 17.83 -11.67 6.41
N ALA A 215 17.14 -11.22 7.46
CA ALA A 215 17.75 -10.72 8.70
C ALA A 215 17.53 -11.69 9.86
N SER A 216 18.62 -12.09 10.49
CA SER A 216 18.60 -12.90 11.71
C SER A 216 18.23 -12.05 12.94
N PRO A 217 17.87 -12.67 14.07
CA PRO A 217 17.67 -11.96 15.34
C PRO A 217 18.86 -11.05 15.70
N SER A 218 18.54 -9.83 16.14
CA SER A 218 19.51 -8.75 16.44
C SER A 218 20.30 -8.19 15.24
N ALA A 219 19.97 -8.56 13.99
CA ALA A 219 20.43 -7.78 12.84
C ALA A 219 19.66 -6.45 12.75
N HIS A 220 20.29 -5.41 12.23
CA HIS A 220 19.71 -4.08 12.07
C HIS A 220 19.54 -3.73 10.59
N ILE A 221 18.33 -3.37 10.19
CA ILE A 221 18.02 -2.83 8.86
C ILE A 221 17.53 -1.39 9.03
N ASN A 222 18.08 -0.44 8.28
CA ASN A 222 17.63 0.95 8.28
C ASN A 222 17.30 1.45 6.86
N ASN A 223 16.11 2.01 6.68
CA ASN A 223 15.65 2.64 5.44
C ASN A 223 15.65 1.72 4.20
N ILE A 224 15.11 0.51 4.33
CA ILE A 224 15.04 -0.46 3.22
C ILE A 224 13.89 -0.13 2.25
N THR A 225 14.12 -0.31 0.95
CA THR A 225 13.07 -0.22 -0.07
C THR A 225 12.79 -1.60 -0.64
N VAL A 226 11.55 -2.06 -0.60
CA VAL A 226 11.11 -3.35 -1.14
C VAL A 226 10.31 -3.07 -2.42
N ALA A 227 11.02 -3.01 -3.55
CA ALA A 227 10.48 -2.57 -4.84
C ALA A 227 9.86 -3.70 -5.68
N GLY A 228 10.05 -4.96 -5.28
CA GLY A 228 9.55 -6.13 -6.00
C GLY A 228 10.05 -7.48 -5.50
N GLY A 229 10.97 -7.50 -4.54
CA GLY A 229 11.48 -8.73 -3.93
C GLY A 229 10.91 -8.98 -2.55
N THR A 230 11.62 -9.79 -1.76
CA THR A 230 11.19 -10.25 -0.43
C THR A 230 12.18 -9.86 0.65
N VAL A 231 11.69 -9.38 1.80
CA VAL A 231 12.48 -9.17 3.01
C VAL A 231 11.90 -10.03 4.13
N ASN A 232 12.71 -10.94 4.67
CA ASN A 232 12.35 -11.73 5.85
C ASN A 232 13.11 -11.17 7.06
N ASN A 233 12.42 -10.42 7.92
CA ASN A 233 13.00 -9.72 9.06
C ASN A 233 12.76 -10.49 10.36
N GLY A 234 13.78 -11.18 10.86
CA GLY A 234 13.85 -11.68 12.24
C GLY A 234 14.59 -10.72 13.19
N GLY A 235 15.09 -9.58 12.69
CA GLY A 235 15.86 -8.58 13.44
C GLY A 235 15.08 -7.30 13.72
N ILE A 236 15.79 -6.18 13.82
CA ILE A 236 15.25 -4.84 14.06
C ILE A 236 15.30 -4.05 12.76
N LEU A 237 14.14 -3.69 12.23
CA LEU A 237 13.98 -2.87 11.04
C LEU A 237 13.45 -1.48 11.42
N ASN A 238 14.15 -0.42 11.00
CA ASN A 238 13.75 0.98 11.18
C ASN A 238 13.60 1.66 9.81
N GLY A 239 12.36 1.92 9.41
CA GLY A 239 12.04 2.53 8.12
C GLY A 239 12.07 1.50 6.99
N ALA A 240 10.90 1.16 6.46
CA ALA A 240 10.77 0.43 5.20
C ALA A 240 9.78 1.13 4.29
N VAL A 241 10.03 1.09 2.99
CA VAL A 241 9.06 1.44 1.96
C VAL A 241 8.76 0.19 1.15
N VAL A 242 7.57 -0.38 1.32
CA VAL A 242 7.11 -1.60 0.65
C VAL A 242 6.22 -1.18 -0.52
N GLN A 243 6.76 -1.26 -1.73
CA GLN A 243 6.04 -1.04 -3.00
C GLN A 243 5.68 -2.42 -3.55
N ALA A 244 5.93 -2.79 -4.81
CA ALA A 244 5.48 -4.06 -5.39
C ALA A 244 6.11 -5.38 -4.84
N GLY A 245 6.68 -5.38 -3.63
CA GLY A 245 7.29 -6.55 -3.00
C GLY A 245 6.69 -6.89 -1.63
N ARG A 246 7.35 -7.82 -0.93
CA ARG A 246 6.87 -8.41 0.33
C ARG A 246 7.84 -8.17 1.48
N LEU A 247 7.36 -7.63 2.59
CA LEU A 247 8.08 -7.60 3.87
C LEU A 247 7.40 -8.58 4.83
N GLU A 248 8.15 -9.53 5.36
CA GLU A 248 7.70 -10.51 6.36
C GLU A 248 8.45 -10.27 7.67
N VAL A 249 7.74 -9.87 8.73
CA VAL A 249 8.26 -9.70 10.09
C VAL A 249 8.08 -11.02 10.83
N THR A 250 9.14 -11.82 10.84
CA THR A 250 9.16 -13.16 11.42
C THR A 250 9.31 -13.13 12.95
N SER A 251 9.19 -14.29 13.59
CA SER A 251 9.30 -14.44 15.05
C SER A 251 10.56 -13.78 15.65
N GLY A 252 10.36 -12.93 16.67
CA GLY A 252 11.43 -12.16 17.31
C GLY A 252 11.85 -10.90 16.55
N GLY A 253 11.37 -10.72 15.32
CA GLY A 253 11.56 -9.53 14.52
C GLY A 253 10.70 -8.36 14.99
N THR A 254 11.23 -7.15 14.85
CA THR A 254 10.47 -5.90 15.02
C THR A 254 10.70 -5.01 13.80
N ALA A 255 9.63 -4.49 13.21
CA ALA A 255 9.70 -3.48 12.15
C ALA A 255 8.97 -2.21 12.60
N SER A 256 9.61 -1.05 12.43
CA SER A 256 9.05 0.24 12.82
C SER A 256 9.10 1.24 11.67
N GLY A 257 8.06 2.07 11.51
CA GLY A 257 8.01 3.10 10.47
C GLY A 257 7.92 2.53 9.06
N VAL A 258 7.16 1.45 8.90
CA VAL A 258 6.93 0.81 7.60
C VAL A 258 5.86 1.58 6.83
N SER A 259 6.13 1.96 5.58
CA SER A 259 5.16 2.51 4.63
C SER A 259 4.83 1.45 3.60
N VAL A 260 3.59 0.95 3.63
CA VAL A 260 3.08 0.00 2.64
C VAL A 260 2.31 0.79 1.58
N GLN A 261 2.77 0.68 0.33
CA GLN A 261 2.28 1.45 -0.81
C GLN A 261 1.68 0.49 -1.85
N ASN A 262 1.23 1.05 -2.98
CA ASN A 262 0.56 0.29 -4.04
C ASN A 262 1.35 -0.96 -4.47
N GLY A 263 0.68 -2.11 -4.43
CA GLY A 263 1.23 -3.43 -4.78
C GLY A 263 2.08 -4.07 -3.67
N GLY A 264 2.22 -3.40 -2.52
CA GLY A 264 3.01 -3.88 -1.40
C GLY A 264 2.26 -4.69 -0.39
N THR A 265 2.95 -5.70 0.11
CA THR A 265 2.44 -6.57 1.16
C THR A 265 3.41 -6.60 2.33
N GLU A 266 2.92 -6.21 3.49
CA GLU A 266 3.59 -6.48 4.76
C GLU A 266 2.86 -7.63 5.47
N ILE A 267 3.61 -8.56 6.06
CA ILE A 267 3.10 -9.70 6.81
C ILE A 267 3.82 -9.75 8.15
N THR A 268 3.07 -9.72 9.25
CA THR A 268 3.60 -9.92 10.59
C THR A 268 3.23 -11.31 11.09
N ASP A 269 4.21 -12.21 11.16
CA ASP A 269 4.04 -13.60 11.60
C ASP A 269 3.89 -13.73 13.13
N SER A 270 3.59 -14.95 13.58
CA SER A 270 3.61 -15.33 15.00
C SER A 270 4.90 -14.90 15.71
N GLY A 271 4.76 -14.02 16.71
CA GLY A 271 5.87 -13.48 17.49
C GLY A 271 6.67 -12.36 16.81
N GLY A 272 6.24 -11.92 15.62
CA GLY A 272 6.71 -10.69 14.99
C GLY A 272 5.99 -9.45 15.55
N SER A 273 6.62 -8.28 15.46
CA SER A 273 6.10 -7.01 15.96
C SER A 273 6.22 -5.89 14.92
N LEU A 274 5.09 -5.28 14.56
CA LEU A 274 5.01 -4.15 13.63
C LEU A 274 4.59 -2.89 14.35
N LEU A 275 5.36 -1.80 14.21
CA LEU A 275 5.15 -0.55 14.91
C LEU A 275 5.04 0.62 13.93
N ASN A 276 4.05 1.48 14.13
CA ASN A 276 3.85 2.72 13.36
C ASN A 276 3.82 2.46 11.83
N VAL A 277 3.08 1.44 11.39
CA VAL A 277 2.86 1.17 9.97
C VAL A 277 1.96 2.24 9.34
N THR A 278 2.25 2.66 8.11
CA THR A 278 1.38 3.52 7.30
C THR A 278 0.99 2.76 6.05
N ILE A 279 -0.30 2.43 5.92
CA ILE A 279 -0.84 1.68 4.79
C ILE A 279 -1.53 2.68 3.87
N SER A 280 -1.07 2.76 2.62
CA SER A 280 -1.56 3.70 1.61
C SER A 280 -2.39 2.98 0.55
N ALA A 281 -2.98 3.73 -0.38
CA ALA A 281 -3.78 3.18 -1.47
C ALA A 281 -3.06 2.01 -2.20
N GLY A 282 -3.75 0.88 -2.31
CA GLY A 282 -3.26 -0.35 -2.95
C GLY A 282 -2.21 -1.13 -2.15
N GLY A 283 -1.89 -0.71 -0.92
CA GLY A 283 -1.03 -1.44 0.00
C GLY A 283 -1.83 -2.33 0.95
N THR A 284 -1.25 -3.47 1.33
CA THR A 284 -1.86 -4.44 2.24
C THR A 284 -0.92 -4.80 3.37
N ALA A 285 -1.37 -4.69 4.62
CA ALA A 285 -0.70 -5.30 5.77
C ALA A 285 -1.51 -6.50 6.27
N ILE A 286 -0.83 -7.55 6.71
CA ILE A 286 -1.45 -8.78 7.20
C ILE A 286 -0.82 -9.12 8.55
N VAL A 287 -1.62 -9.12 9.62
CA VAL A 287 -1.18 -9.55 10.94
C VAL A 287 -1.68 -10.97 11.17
N GLU A 288 -0.76 -11.93 11.12
CA GLU A 288 -1.09 -13.35 11.21
C GLU A 288 -1.33 -13.81 12.65
N ASN A 289 -1.78 -15.05 12.82
CA ASN A 289 -1.99 -15.65 14.14
C ASN A 289 -0.75 -15.50 15.04
N GLY A 290 -0.91 -14.90 16.22
CA GLY A 290 0.19 -14.62 17.15
C GLY A 290 1.09 -13.43 16.78
N GLY A 291 0.80 -12.73 15.67
CA GLY A 291 1.46 -11.49 15.29
C GLY A 291 0.95 -10.29 16.08
N TYR A 292 1.78 -9.25 16.18
CA TYR A 292 1.46 -8.02 16.92
C TYR A 292 1.69 -6.77 16.07
N ALA A 293 0.68 -5.90 15.94
CA ALA A 293 0.82 -4.58 15.32
C ALA A 293 0.41 -3.44 16.27
N SER A 294 1.08 -2.28 16.18
CA SER A 294 0.78 -1.13 17.03
C SER A 294 1.04 0.26 16.44
N GLY A 295 0.12 1.20 16.65
CA GLY A 295 0.38 2.65 16.47
C GLY A 295 0.43 3.14 15.02
N GLY A 296 -0.11 2.37 14.08
CA GLY A 296 -0.12 2.69 12.65
C GLY A 296 -1.39 3.40 12.16
N THR A 297 -1.43 3.66 10.85
CA THR A 297 -2.54 4.34 10.16
C THR A 297 -2.90 3.63 8.87
N ILE A 298 -4.21 3.42 8.65
CA ILE A 298 -4.77 2.93 7.38
C ILE A 298 -5.37 4.13 6.64
N ASN A 299 -4.76 4.52 5.52
CA ASN A 299 -5.26 5.61 4.66
C ASN A 299 -6.30 5.10 3.66
N LYS A 300 -6.93 6.03 2.94
CA LYS A 300 -7.87 5.72 1.85
C LYS A 300 -7.26 4.71 0.86
N GLY A 301 -7.99 3.64 0.58
CA GLY A 301 -7.59 2.55 -0.31
C GLY A 301 -6.52 1.61 0.24
N GLY A 302 -6.06 1.82 1.47
CA GLY A 302 -5.18 0.89 2.19
C GLY A 302 -5.99 -0.16 2.95
N VAL A 303 -5.42 -1.35 3.10
CA VAL A 303 -6.07 -2.49 3.77
C VAL A 303 -5.15 -3.09 4.82
N GLU A 304 -5.66 -3.29 6.03
CA GLU A 304 -5.04 -4.17 7.03
C GLU A 304 -5.93 -5.39 7.23
N ILE A 305 -5.35 -6.59 7.19
CA ILE A 305 -6.02 -7.87 7.44
C ILE A 305 -5.51 -8.41 8.77
N VAL A 306 -6.43 -8.73 9.69
CA VAL A 306 -6.10 -9.19 11.03
C VAL A 306 -6.63 -10.61 11.21
N SER A 307 -5.74 -11.59 11.20
CA SER A 307 -6.06 -13.01 11.34
C SER A 307 -6.56 -13.36 12.75
N SER A 308 -7.25 -14.49 12.87
CA SER A 308 -7.64 -15.03 14.17
C SER A 308 -6.43 -15.18 15.10
N GLY A 309 -6.51 -14.74 16.35
CA GLY A 309 -5.43 -14.79 17.33
C GLY A 309 -4.31 -13.75 17.12
N ALA A 310 -4.42 -12.87 16.14
CA ALA A 310 -3.56 -11.70 15.99
C ALA A 310 -3.94 -10.60 17.00
N THR A 311 -2.99 -9.74 17.37
CA THR A 311 -3.24 -8.57 18.22
C THR A 311 -2.84 -7.28 17.54
N VAL A 312 -3.77 -6.34 17.44
CA VAL A 312 -3.56 -5.02 16.84
C VAL A 312 -3.96 -3.94 17.84
N THR A 313 -3.10 -2.94 18.01
CA THR A 313 -3.34 -1.89 19.01
C THR A 313 -3.09 -0.48 18.49
N ARG A 314 -3.82 0.53 18.98
CA ARG A 314 -3.58 1.94 18.65
C ARG A 314 -3.55 2.24 17.15
N MET A 315 -4.25 1.45 16.33
CA MET A 315 -4.37 1.69 14.89
C MET A 315 -5.37 2.82 14.63
N SER A 316 -5.09 3.67 13.64
CA SER A 316 -6.02 4.71 13.20
C SER A 316 -6.50 4.42 11.79
N ILE A 317 -7.79 4.13 11.62
CA ILE A 317 -8.40 3.87 10.32
C ILE A 317 -9.02 5.17 9.82
N LEU A 318 -8.52 5.70 8.72
CA LEU A 318 -9.03 6.94 8.13
C LEU A 318 -10.17 6.65 7.15
N SER A 319 -10.89 7.70 6.75
CA SER A 319 -11.99 7.60 5.80
C SER A 319 -11.51 6.94 4.49
N GLY A 320 -12.24 5.93 4.02
CA GLY A 320 -11.90 5.09 2.87
C GLY A 320 -10.80 4.06 3.11
N GLY A 321 -10.26 3.95 4.33
CA GLY A 321 -9.38 2.84 4.73
C GLY A 321 -10.20 1.63 5.21
N SER A 322 -9.67 0.42 4.99
CA SER A 322 -10.34 -0.83 5.36
C SER A 322 -9.53 -1.63 6.38
N LEU A 323 -10.21 -2.10 7.42
CA LEU A 323 -9.71 -3.10 8.34
C LEU A 323 -10.54 -4.37 8.18
N VAL A 324 -9.92 -5.43 7.67
CA VAL A 324 -10.50 -6.76 7.51
C VAL A 324 -10.15 -7.58 8.75
N VAL A 325 -11.15 -8.10 9.45
CA VAL A 325 -10.95 -8.75 10.75
C VAL A 325 -11.52 -10.17 10.72
N ASN A 326 -10.68 -11.14 11.05
CA ASN A 326 -11.09 -12.52 11.26
C ASN A 326 -11.54 -12.76 12.70
N SER A 327 -12.46 -13.71 12.88
CA SER A 327 -13.01 -14.00 14.19
C SER A 327 -11.91 -14.50 15.14
N GLY A 328 -11.87 -13.97 16.36
CA GLY A 328 -10.87 -14.30 17.37
C GLY A 328 -9.63 -13.41 17.33
N ALA A 329 -9.59 -12.37 16.49
CA ALA A 329 -8.60 -11.31 16.61
C ALA A 329 -8.76 -10.51 17.92
N SER A 330 -7.75 -9.71 18.25
CA SER A 330 -7.78 -8.77 19.37
C SER A 330 -7.38 -7.36 18.92
N LEU A 331 -8.33 -6.43 19.03
CA LEU A 331 -8.18 -5.03 18.66
C LEU A 331 -8.28 -4.17 19.93
N THR A 332 -7.27 -3.35 20.22
CA THR A 332 -7.27 -2.47 21.41
C THR A 332 -6.82 -1.05 21.09
N ASN A 333 -7.57 -0.05 21.51
CA ASN A 333 -7.32 1.36 21.23
C ASN A 333 -7.29 1.70 19.72
N THR A 334 -7.94 0.91 18.87
CA THR A 334 -8.06 1.21 17.44
C THR A 334 -9.15 2.26 17.20
N VAL A 335 -8.78 3.37 16.58
CA VAL A 335 -9.63 4.52 16.28
C VAL A 335 -10.19 4.39 14.86
N ILE A 336 -11.50 4.51 14.70
CA ILE A 336 -12.20 4.42 13.42
C ILE A 336 -12.74 5.81 13.04
N SER A 337 -12.31 6.37 11.92
CA SER A 337 -12.89 7.60 11.38
C SER A 337 -14.24 7.34 10.71
N SER A 338 -15.11 8.36 10.65
CA SER A 338 -16.26 8.34 9.75
C SER A 338 -15.82 8.07 8.29
N GLY A 339 -16.53 7.16 7.63
CA GLY A 339 -16.24 6.67 6.28
C GLY A 339 -15.14 5.61 6.19
N ALA A 340 -14.55 5.17 7.32
CA ALA A 340 -13.73 3.97 7.38
C ALA A 340 -14.63 2.72 7.49
N VAL A 341 -14.11 1.56 7.09
CA VAL A 341 -14.85 0.29 7.14
C VAL A 341 -14.13 -0.74 8.02
N ILE A 342 -14.92 -1.48 8.79
CA ILE A 342 -14.52 -2.79 9.33
C ILE A 342 -15.25 -3.83 8.49
N ASP A 343 -14.47 -4.64 7.78
CA ASP A 343 -14.94 -5.81 7.05
C ASP A 343 -14.80 -7.05 7.94
N VAL A 344 -15.92 -7.74 8.13
CA VAL A 344 -16.04 -8.92 8.97
C VAL A 344 -15.82 -10.15 8.10
N ASP A 345 -14.55 -10.51 7.94
CA ASP A 345 -14.13 -11.56 7.00
C ASP A 345 -14.84 -12.90 7.28
N ASN A 346 -15.16 -13.62 6.21
CA ASN A 346 -15.87 -14.90 6.20
C ASN A 346 -17.28 -14.89 6.82
N LEU A 347 -17.87 -13.72 7.07
CA LEU A 347 -19.28 -13.57 7.43
C LEU A 347 -20.07 -13.03 6.23
N THR A 348 -20.77 -13.92 5.53
CA THR A 348 -21.65 -13.53 4.41
C THR A 348 -22.80 -12.68 4.91
N TYR A 349 -23.02 -11.53 4.27
CA TYR A 349 -24.15 -10.67 4.56
C TYR A 349 -25.48 -11.38 4.27
N ALA A 350 -26.35 -11.43 5.27
CA ALA A 350 -27.77 -11.67 5.13
C ALA A 350 -28.52 -10.41 5.55
N SER A 351 -29.68 -10.15 4.97
CA SER A 351 -30.49 -9.04 5.47
C SER A 351 -30.88 -9.34 6.92
N GLY A 352 -30.48 -8.47 7.84
CA GLY A 352 -30.92 -8.51 9.23
C GLY A 352 -29.89 -8.93 10.27
N GLY A 353 -28.60 -8.82 9.95
CA GLY A 353 -27.56 -9.05 10.95
C GLY A 353 -27.57 -8.05 12.11
N THR A 354 -27.11 -8.51 13.26
CA THR A 354 -26.98 -7.71 14.50
C THR A 354 -25.52 -7.52 14.87
N VAL A 355 -25.17 -6.38 15.46
CA VAL A 355 -23.83 -6.11 16.02
C VAL A 355 -23.98 -5.73 17.49
N HIS A 356 -23.19 -6.36 18.36
CA HIS A 356 -23.22 -6.11 19.79
C HIS A 356 -21.79 -6.07 20.35
N LEU A 357 -21.38 -4.96 20.97
CA LEU A 357 -20.12 -4.85 21.69
C LEU A 357 -20.38 -4.97 23.19
N SER A 358 -19.94 -6.08 23.79
CA SER A 358 -20.13 -6.31 25.21
C SER A 358 -19.27 -5.39 26.09
N SER A 359 -19.65 -5.25 27.37
CA SER A 359 -18.92 -4.42 28.34
C SER A 359 -17.51 -4.91 28.66
N ASN A 360 -17.21 -6.19 28.39
CA ASN A 360 -15.85 -6.74 28.45
C ASN A 360 -15.08 -6.61 27.12
N GLY A 361 -15.62 -5.86 26.17
CA GLY A 361 -14.98 -5.53 24.89
C GLY A 361 -14.96 -6.68 23.91
N VAL A 362 -16.03 -7.47 23.81
CA VAL A 362 -16.20 -8.48 22.75
C VAL A 362 -17.23 -7.96 21.76
N LEU A 363 -16.78 -7.64 20.54
CA LEU A 363 -17.65 -7.29 19.43
C LEU A 363 -18.17 -8.60 18.82
N THR A 364 -19.48 -8.73 18.76
CA THR A 364 -20.20 -9.88 18.21
C THR A 364 -21.04 -9.42 17.03
N VAL A 365 -20.86 -10.03 15.87
CA VAL A 365 -21.66 -9.80 14.67
C VAL A 365 -22.38 -11.09 14.34
N THR A 366 -23.69 -11.05 14.15
CA THR A 366 -24.49 -12.24 13.81
C THR A 366 -25.21 -12.00 12.51
N GLU A 367 -25.05 -12.91 11.54
CA GLU A 367 -25.59 -12.81 10.18
C GLU A 367 -26.05 -14.17 9.69
N GLY A 368 -27.29 -14.27 9.20
CA GLY A 368 -27.86 -15.51 8.66
C GLY A 368 -27.76 -16.73 9.61
N GLY A 369 -27.80 -16.50 10.93
CA GLY A 369 -27.65 -17.53 11.96
C GLY A 369 -26.19 -17.94 12.26
N LYS A 370 -25.20 -17.29 11.65
CA LYS A 370 -23.77 -17.44 11.98
C LYS A 370 -23.33 -16.29 12.87
N THR A 371 -22.46 -16.58 13.84
CA THR A 371 -21.89 -15.57 14.73
C THR A 371 -20.39 -15.46 14.52
N TRP A 372 -19.92 -14.22 14.44
CA TRP A 372 -18.52 -13.83 14.38
C TRP A 372 -18.22 -12.99 15.62
N THR A 373 -17.05 -13.19 16.24
CA THR A 373 -16.64 -12.41 17.40
C THR A 373 -15.19 -11.96 17.32
N THR A 374 -14.87 -10.77 17.82
CA THR A 374 -13.50 -10.29 18.06
C THR A 374 -13.41 -9.59 19.40
N THR A 375 -12.22 -9.52 20.00
CA THR A 375 -12.00 -8.57 21.10
C THR A 375 -11.83 -7.17 20.49
N PHE A 376 -12.59 -6.19 21.00
CA PHE A 376 -12.51 -4.80 20.61
C PHE A 376 -12.61 -3.88 21.85
N THR A 377 -11.52 -3.23 22.23
CA THR A 377 -11.41 -2.51 23.52
C THR A 377 -10.76 -1.14 23.36
N GLY A 378 -10.99 -0.21 24.30
CA GLY A 378 -10.14 0.98 24.50
C GLY A 378 -10.56 2.25 23.75
N ALA A 379 -10.47 2.28 22.43
CA ALA A 379 -10.82 3.47 21.61
C ALA A 379 -12.26 3.44 21.08
N VAL A 380 -12.81 2.24 21.04
CA VAL A 380 -14.21 1.93 20.88
C VAL A 380 -14.66 1.36 22.22
N SER A 381 -15.72 1.93 22.73
CA SER A 381 -16.40 1.42 23.91
C SER A 381 -17.55 0.51 23.48
N SER A 382 -18.18 -0.21 24.41
CA SER A 382 -19.60 -0.63 24.30
C SER A 382 -20.57 0.55 24.21
N ASN A 383 -20.01 1.67 23.72
CA ASN A 383 -20.20 3.08 23.46
C ASN A 383 -20.34 3.59 21.98
N ASP A 384 -20.07 2.70 21.02
CA ASP A 384 -19.90 3.07 19.62
C ASP A 384 -20.75 2.20 18.68
N TYR A 385 -21.50 2.89 17.79
CA TYR A 385 -22.51 2.32 16.89
C TYR A 385 -21.92 1.68 15.63
N PHE A 386 -22.49 0.57 15.17
CA PHE A 386 -22.09 -0.11 13.93
C PHE A 386 -23.34 -0.55 13.15
N ILE A 387 -23.47 -0.13 11.91
CA ILE A 387 -24.53 -0.56 10.98
C ILE A 387 -23.99 -1.68 10.11
N VAL A 388 -24.66 -2.81 10.10
CA VAL A 388 -24.35 -3.89 9.16
C VAL A 388 -24.82 -3.53 7.76
N THR A 389 -23.89 -3.47 6.83
CA THR A 389 -24.09 -3.23 5.41
C THR A 389 -23.43 -4.34 4.61
N LYS A 390 -23.88 -4.53 3.37
CA LYS A 390 -23.31 -5.52 2.46
C LYS A 390 -22.11 -4.92 1.74
N ASP A 391 -20.97 -5.60 1.76
CA ASP A 391 -19.83 -5.22 0.93
C ASP A 391 -20.03 -5.64 -0.54
N THR A 392 -19.19 -5.09 -1.41
CA THR A 392 -19.11 -5.35 -2.85
C THR A 392 -18.88 -6.83 -3.16
N ASP A 393 -18.17 -7.56 -2.30
CA ASP A 393 -17.92 -9.00 -2.44
C ASP A 393 -18.99 -9.88 -1.77
N GLY A 394 -19.94 -9.27 -1.05
CA GLY A 394 -21.00 -9.94 -0.32
C GLY A 394 -20.71 -10.26 1.15
N SER A 395 -19.57 -9.84 1.70
CA SER A 395 -19.28 -9.85 3.14
C SER A 395 -20.07 -8.78 3.91
N THR A 396 -19.94 -8.80 5.23
CA THR A 396 -20.60 -7.86 6.16
C THR A 396 -19.65 -6.75 6.59
N VAL A 397 -20.10 -5.49 6.45
CA VAL A 397 -19.34 -4.27 6.78
C VAL A 397 -20.09 -3.38 7.78
N LEU A 398 -19.37 -2.66 8.64
CA LEU A 398 -19.94 -1.83 9.73
C LEU A 398 -19.86 -0.28 9.49
N THR A 399 -20.97 0.50 9.60
CA THR A 399 -21.07 2.00 9.37
C THR A 399 -21.93 2.84 10.40
N PHE A 400 -22.25 4.16 10.24
CA PHE A 400 -22.89 5.06 11.28
C PHE A 400 -23.99 6.09 10.74
N VAL A 401 -25.07 6.48 11.50
CA VAL A 401 -26.24 7.39 11.13
C VAL A 401 -26.76 8.30 12.30
N CYS A 402 -27.27 9.58 12.15
CA CYS A 402 -27.72 10.53 13.24
C CYS A 402 -28.59 11.81 12.85
N PHE A 403 -29.29 12.50 13.80
CA PHE A 403 -29.97 13.85 13.65
C PHE A 403 -29.08 15.04 14.09
N LEU A 404 -29.25 16.29 13.63
CA LEU A 404 -28.52 17.47 14.18
C LEU A 404 -29.34 18.31 15.19
N ALA A 405 -28.64 19.07 16.04
CA ALA A 405 -29.23 20.00 17.02
C ALA A 405 -30.21 21.00 16.36
N GLY A 406 -31.31 21.32 17.06
CA GLY A 406 -32.36 22.23 16.59
C GLY A 406 -33.47 21.56 15.79
N THR A 407 -33.33 20.27 15.46
CA THR A 407 -34.40 19.46 14.87
C THR A 407 -35.59 19.38 15.84
N LEU A 408 -36.78 19.78 15.41
CA LEU A 408 -38.03 19.67 16.16
C LEU A 408 -38.64 18.28 15.97
N ILE A 409 -38.89 17.57 17.06
CA ILE A 409 -39.62 16.29 17.06
C ILE A 409 -41.03 16.54 17.59
N ARG A 410 -42.04 15.99 16.91
CA ARG A 410 -43.44 16.13 17.31
C ARG A 410 -43.75 15.27 18.54
N THR A 411 -44.29 15.92 19.55
CA THR A 411 -44.76 15.35 20.82
C THR A 411 -46.28 15.45 20.92
N ASP A 412 -46.85 14.82 21.96
CA ASP A 412 -48.28 14.93 22.28
C ASP A 412 -48.72 16.34 22.73
N ASN A 413 -47.76 17.22 23.07
CA ASN A 413 -47.98 18.58 23.55
C ASN A 413 -47.45 19.67 22.62
N GLY A 414 -47.17 19.35 21.35
CA GLY A 414 -46.54 20.25 20.39
C GLY A 414 -45.18 19.75 19.94
N GLU A 415 -44.32 20.61 19.42
CA GLU A 415 -42.98 20.21 18.95
C GLU A 415 -41.89 20.64 19.94
N ALA A 416 -40.89 19.79 20.12
CA ALA A 416 -39.76 20.04 21.02
C ALA A 416 -38.43 19.80 20.28
N THR A 417 -37.39 20.56 20.58
CA THR A 417 -36.09 20.35 19.93
C THR A 417 -35.46 19.04 20.39
N VAL A 418 -34.75 18.36 19.50
CA VAL A 418 -34.17 17.02 19.72
C VAL A 418 -33.22 17.01 20.91
N GLU A 419 -32.49 18.11 21.14
CA GLU A 419 -31.61 18.29 22.29
C GLU A 419 -32.33 18.54 23.62
N SER A 420 -33.64 18.84 23.59
CA SER A 420 -34.46 19.09 24.77
C SER A 420 -35.28 17.88 25.23
N LEU A 421 -35.41 16.85 24.38
CA LEU A 421 -36.17 15.65 24.66
C LEU A 421 -35.52 14.79 25.74
N ASN A 422 -36.35 14.18 26.58
CA ASN A 422 -35.92 13.29 27.65
C ASN A 422 -36.63 11.94 27.54
N ILE A 423 -36.05 10.93 28.20
CA ILE A 423 -36.72 9.65 28.38
C ILE A 423 -38.06 9.85 29.12
N GLY A 424 -39.11 9.25 28.59
CA GLY A 424 -40.47 9.34 29.11
C GLY A 424 -41.32 10.42 28.48
N ASP A 425 -40.73 11.36 27.73
CA ASP A 425 -41.51 12.30 26.91
C ASP A 425 -42.25 11.52 25.82
N ASN A 426 -43.46 11.94 25.48
CA ASN A 426 -44.28 11.26 24.48
C ASN A 426 -44.02 11.85 23.09
N VAL A 427 -43.63 11.02 22.13
CA VAL A 427 -43.52 11.40 20.72
C VAL A 427 -44.66 10.84 19.91
N VAL A 428 -45.05 11.57 18.87
CA VAL A 428 -46.00 11.09 17.87
C VAL A 428 -45.22 10.29 16.83
N THR A 429 -45.50 9.00 16.74
CA THR A 429 -44.95 8.09 15.74
C THR A 429 -45.99 7.76 14.68
N TYR A 430 -45.53 7.27 13.52
CA TYR A 430 -46.39 6.82 12.44
C TYR A 430 -46.24 5.30 12.27
N VAL A 431 -47.32 4.56 12.54
CA VAL A 431 -47.34 3.09 12.50
C VAL A 431 -48.57 2.65 11.71
N ASP A 432 -48.39 1.82 10.69
CA ASP A 432 -49.46 1.28 9.84
C ASP A 432 -50.46 2.34 9.31
N GLY A 433 -49.93 3.50 8.91
CA GLY A 433 -50.75 4.58 8.35
C GLY A 433 -51.48 5.45 9.37
N ARG A 434 -51.17 5.32 10.67
CA ARG A 434 -51.84 6.07 11.75
C ARG A 434 -50.82 6.69 12.69
N GLU A 435 -51.16 7.86 13.22
CA GLU A 435 -50.41 8.49 14.31
C GLU A 435 -50.67 7.73 15.61
N VAL A 436 -49.60 7.33 16.28
CA VAL A 436 -49.62 6.64 17.57
C VAL A 436 -48.70 7.40 18.51
N ILE A 437 -49.14 7.64 19.74
CA ILE A 437 -48.29 8.26 20.76
C ILE A 437 -47.48 7.16 21.42
N GLN A 438 -46.15 7.30 21.41
CA GLN A 438 -45.23 6.37 22.06
C GLN A 438 -44.26 7.14 22.96
N PRO A 439 -43.94 6.62 24.15
CA PRO A 439 -42.93 7.23 24.99
C PRO A 439 -41.55 7.06 24.36
N ILE A 440 -40.74 8.11 24.43
CA ILE A 440 -39.30 8.02 24.22
C ILE A 440 -38.74 7.11 25.30
N VAL A 441 -38.12 6.03 24.86
CA VAL A 441 -37.45 5.09 25.75
C VAL A 441 -35.96 5.39 25.88
N TRP A 442 -35.40 6.20 24.97
CA TRP A 442 -34.01 6.63 25.02
C TRP A 442 -33.68 7.84 24.11
N VAL A 443 -32.67 8.64 24.50
CA VAL A 443 -32.09 9.75 23.71
C VAL A 443 -30.57 9.78 23.83
N GLY A 444 -29.89 10.19 22.76
CA GLY A 444 -28.42 10.30 22.73
C GLY A 444 -27.87 11.55 22.05
N LYS A 445 -26.66 11.99 22.43
CA LYS A 445 -25.87 13.12 21.87
C LYS A 445 -24.38 12.77 21.61
N LYS A 446 -23.78 13.26 20.51
CA LYS A 446 -22.31 13.30 20.22
C LYS A 446 -21.95 14.44 19.23
N THR A 447 -20.67 14.68 18.93
CA THR A 447 -20.17 15.77 18.06
C THR A 447 -19.40 15.22 16.87
N ALA A 448 -19.61 15.76 15.66
CA ALA A 448 -18.96 15.38 14.41
C ALA A 448 -18.00 16.46 13.87
N HIS A 449 -16.99 16.05 13.08
CA HIS A 449 -16.00 16.92 12.43
C HIS A 449 -15.81 16.56 10.94
N VAL A 450 -15.81 17.56 10.08
CA VAL A 450 -15.76 17.44 8.61
C VAL A 450 -14.33 17.35 8.06
N LYS A 451 -14.15 16.69 6.90
CA LYS A 451 -12.90 16.58 6.13
C LYS A 451 -13.04 17.21 4.72
N PRO A 452 -12.72 18.52 4.53
CA PRO A 452 -12.99 19.28 3.30
C PRO A 452 -12.25 18.86 2.02
N GLY A 453 -11.48 17.77 2.04
CA GLY A 453 -10.71 17.24 0.91
C GLY A 453 -11.30 16.00 0.24
N LEU A 454 -12.41 15.48 0.78
CA LEU A 454 -13.13 14.32 0.27
C LEU A 454 -14.35 14.76 -0.56
N PRO A 455 -14.93 13.87 -1.38
CA PRO A 455 -16.24 14.11 -1.98
C PRO A 455 -17.29 14.49 -0.93
N LEU A 456 -18.27 15.32 -1.28
CA LEU A 456 -19.23 15.89 -0.32
C LEU A 456 -19.97 14.83 0.51
N ASP A 457 -20.30 13.72 -0.13
CA ASP A 457 -20.99 12.57 0.45
C ASP A 457 -20.11 11.69 1.36
N GLU A 458 -18.79 11.91 1.35
CA GLU A 458 -17.78 11.23 2.19
C GLU A 458 -17.12 12.19 3.20
N ALA A 459 -17.25 13.50 3.02
CA ALA A 459 -16.55 14.53 3.81
C ALA A 459 -17.15 14.74 5.20
N GLY A 460 -18.30 14.15 5.51
CA GLY A 460 -18.99 14.28 6.78
C GLY A 460 -19.80 15.57 6.94
N TYR A 461 -20.08 16.29 5.85
CA TYR A 461 -21.01 17.42 5.87
C TYR A 461 -22.43 16.92 6.17
N PRO A 462 -23.23 17.67 6.95
CA PRO A 462 -24.63 17.33 7.16
C PRO A 462 -25.44 17.66 5.89
N VAL A 463 -26.56 16.97 5.72
CA VAL A 463 -27.55 17.27 4.69
C VAL A 463 -28.59 18.21 5.27
N ARG A 464 -28.79 19.35 4.61
CA ARG A 464 -29.86 20.32 4.89
C ARG A 464 -31.02 20.09 3.94
N VAL A 465 -32.20 19.92 4.50
CA VAL A 465 -33.49 19.88 3.80
C VAL A 465 -34.22 21.18 4.14
N LEU A 466 -34.40 22.06 3.15
CA LEU A 466 -35.01 23.37 3.36
C LEU A 466 -36.47 23.25 3.79
N LYS A 467 -36.96 24.29 4.45
CA LYS A 467 -38.41 24.50 4.62
C LYS A 467 -39.15 24.31 3.28
N ASP A 468 -40.31 23.66 3.34
CA ASP A 468 -41.22 23.39 2.22
C ASP A 468 -40.66 22.47 1.11
N ALA A 469 -39.47 21.88 1.31
CA ALA A 469 -38.74 21.11 0.30
C ALA A 469 -39.47 19.84 -0.19
N ILE A 470 -40.20 19.16 0.69
CA ILE A 470 -40.91 17.92 0.40
C ILE A 470 -42.34 18.22 -0.04
N SER A 471 -43.05 19.05 0.72
CA SER A 471 -44.36 19.59 0.36
C SER A 471 -44.61 20.88 1.14
N THR A 472 -45.72 21.58 0.89
CA THR A 472 -46.05 22.80 1.65
C THR A 472 -46.13 22.47 3.16
N GLY A 473 -45.27 23.13 3.95
CA GLY A 473 -45.12 22.90 5.38
C GLY A 473 -44.27 21.69 5.75
N VAL A 474 -43.60 21.03 4.80
CA VAL A 474 -42.80 19.81 5.05
C VAL A 474 -41.41 19.92 4.40
N PRO A 475 -40.33 19.99 5.21
CA PRO A 475 -40.37 20.34 6.61
C PRO A 475 -40.89 21.79 6.80
N HIS A 476 -41.49 22.15 7.93
CA HIS A 476 -42.02 23.52 8.16
C HIS A 476 -40.92 24.53 8.54
N GLN A 477 -39.69 24.05 8.76
CA GLN A 477 -38.45 24.81 8.90
C GLN A 477 -37.29 23.94 8.38
N ASP A 478 -36.12 24.53 8.10
CA ASP A 478 -34.94 23.77 7.67
C ASP A 478 -34.61 22.63 8.65
N LEU A 479 -34.41 21.43 8.11
CA LEU A 479 -34.04 20.23 8.84
C LEU A 479 -32.61 19.82 8.47
N LEU A 480 -31.78 19.53 9.48
CA LEU A 480 -30.40 19.08 9.31
C LEU A 480 -30.24 17.65 9.85
N VAL A 481 -29.69 16.77 9.03
CA VAL A 481 -29.41 15.38 9.38
C VAL A 481 -28.07 14.92 8.83
N THR A 482 -27.53 13.80 9.32
CA THR A 482 -26.35 13.22 8.68
C THR A 482 -26.71 12.53 7.35
N PRO A 483 -25.75 12.33 6.43
CA PRO A 483 -26.05 11.85 5.07
C PRO A 483 -26.70 10.47 4.98
N GLU A 484 -26.52 9.64 6.01
CA GLU A 484 -27.06 8.28 6.05
C GLU A 484 -28.42 8.21 6.76
N HIS A 485 -28.89 9.31 7.38
CA HIS A 485 -30.18 9.33 8.07
C HIS A 485 -31.35 9.19 7.09
N CYS A 486 -32.30 8.31 7.40
CA CYS A 486 -33.36 7.98 6.46
C CYS A 486 -34.64 8.81 6.64
N PHE A 487 -35.16 9.26 5.51
CA PHE A 487 -36.51 9.79 5.38
C PHE A 487 -37.49 8.69 4.96
N TYR A 488 -38.73 8.79 5.43
CA TYR A 488 -39.79 7.85 5.08
C TYR A 488 -40.65 8.38 3.93
N PHE A 489 -40.68 7.63 2.83
CA PHE A 489 -41.48 7.91 1.64
C PHE A 489 -42.16 6.63 1.17
N ASP A 490 -43.47 6.68 0.92
CA ASP A 490 -44.23 5.60 0.29
C ASP A 490 -43.94 4.19 0.83
N GLY A 491 -43.87 4.08 2.16
CA GLY A 491 -43.61 2.80 2.83
C GLY A 491 -42.15 2.39 2.93
N ARG A 492 -41.18 3.28 2.69
CA ARG A 492 -39.75 2.95 2.61
C ARG A 492 -38.88 4.00 3.26
N PHE A 493 -37.72 3.58 3.77
CA PHE A 493 -36.66 4.46 4.24
C PHE A 493 -35.65 4.74 3.11
N ILE A 494 -35.36 6.01 2.87
CA ILE A 494 -34.37 6.46 1.87
C ILE A 494 -33.33 7.35 2.56
N PRO A 495 -32.02 7.05 2.44
CA PRO A 495 -30.98 7.88 3.03
C PRO A 495 -30.94 9.31 2.45
N ALA A 496 -30.71 10.29 3.31
CA ALA A 496 -30.71 11.71 2.94
C ALA A 496 -29.75 12.05 1.79
N ARG A 497 -28.57 11.41 1.72
CA ARG A 497 -27.59 11.61 0.62
C ARG A 497 -28.23 11.40 -0.76
N MET A 498 -29.16 10.45 -0.86
CA MET A 498 -29.70 10.03 -2.15
C MET A 498 -30.81 10.97 -2.65
N LEU A 499 -31.22 11.91 -1.80
CA LEU A 499 -32.24 12.92 -2.04
C LEU A 499 -31.64 14.30 -2.36
N VAL A 500 -30.30 14.43 -2.37
CA VAL A 500 -29.60 15.71 -2.56
C VAL A 500 -29.77 16.23 -3.99
N ASN A 501 -30.63 17.22 -4.17
CA ASN A 501 -30.89 17.86 -5.48
C ASN A 501 -30.12 19.17 -5.70
N GLY A 502 -29.32 19.62 -4.71
CA GLY A 502 -28.50 20.82 -4.80
C GLY A 502 -29.29 22.14 -4.71
N LYS A 503 -30.61 22.07 -4.46
CA LYS A 503 -31.51 23.21 -4.28
C LYS A 503 -32.21 23.11 -2.92
N SER A 504 -33.27 22.33 -2.83
CA SER A 504 -34.07 22.16 -1.62
C SER A 504 -33.47 21.13 -0.65
N VAL A 505 -32.61 20.23 -1.14
CA VAL A 505 -31.85 19.28 -0.33
C VAL A 505 -30.39 19.33 -0.77
N PHE A 506 -29.47 19.67 0.15
CA PHE A 506 -28.05 19.84 -0.18
C PHE A 506 -27.12 19.61 1.02
N TYR A 507 -25.85 19.31 0.74
CA TYR A 507 -24.80 19.27 1.77
C TYR A 507 -24.50 20.69 2.26
N ASP A 508 -24.63 20.92 3.56
CA ASP A 508 -24.32 22.22 4.14
C ASP A 508 -22.83 22.35 4.43
N THR A 509 -22.10 22.91 3.47
CA THR A 509 -20.65 23.08 3.57
C THR A 509 -20.21 24.19 4.53
N THR A 510 -21.15 24.95 5.11
CA THR A 510 -20.86 25.98 6.10
C THR A 510 -20.59 25.41 7.49
N LEU A 511 -21.05 24.18 7.75
CA LEU A 511 -20.86 23.47 9.00
C LEU A 511 -19.65 22.54 8.90
N THR A 512 -18.57 22.86 9.62
CA THR A 512 -17.37 22.01 9.69
C THR A 512 -17.27 21.19 10.98
N THR A 513 -18.10 21.52 11.98
CA THR A 513 -18.26 20.81 13.26
C THR A 513 -19.71 20.98 13.73
N TYR A 514 -20.36 19.93 14.23
CA TYR A 514 -21.75 20.01 14.72
C TYR A 514 -22.10 18.92 15.74
N ASP A 515 -23.07 19.20 16.60
CA ASP A 515 -23.65 18.21 17.52
C ASP A 515 -24.78 17.44 16.84
N TYR A 516 -24.87 16.14 17.14
CA TYR A 516 -25.89 15.25 16.63
C TYR A 516 -26.52 14.39 17.72
N TYR A 517 -27.76 13.97 17.47
CA TYR A 517 -28.66 13.35 18.43
C TYR A 517 -29.37 12.12 17.87
N HIS A 518 -29.88 11.28 18.78
CA HIS A 518 -30.73 10.13 18.48
C HIS A 518 -31.95 10.11 19.40
N VAL A 519 -33.08 9.66 18.88
CA VAL A 519 -34.34 9.54 19.62
C VAL A 519 -34.91 8.16 19.37
N GLU A 520 -35.25 7.45 20.44
CA GLU A 520 -35.72 6.08 20.36
C GLU A 520 -37.04 5.84 21.08
N THR A 521 -37.85 4.95 20.50
CA THR A 521 -39.13 4.45 20.99
C THR A 521 -39.08 2.94 21.28
N GLU A 522 -40.14 2.39 21.87
CA GLU A 522 -40.22 0.95 22.19
C GLU A 522 -40.21 0.03 20.97
N SER A 523 -40.44 0.52 19.76
CA SER A 523 -40.17 -0.17 18.50
C SER A 523 -39.50 0.78 17.54
N HIS A 524 -38.76 0.28 16.53
CA HIS A 524 -38.33 1.16 15.45
C HIS A 524 -39.57 1.85 14.91
N SER A 525 -39.53 3.17 14.79
CA SER A 525 -40.70 3.96 14.49
C SER A 525 -40.37 5.00 13.44
N ILE A 526 -41.41 5.52 12.82
CA ILE A 526 -41.31 6.69 11.96
C ILE A 526 -41.68 7.89 12.83
N LEU A 527 -40.78 8.86 12.94
CA LEU A 527 -40.97 10.09 13.71
C LEU A 527 -41.37 11.25 12.79
N TRP A 528 -42.05 12.24 13.36
CA TRP A 528 -42.21 13.54 12.72
C TRP A 528 -41.07 14.47 13.16
N SER A 529 -40.20 14.82 12.23
CA SER A 529 -39.05 15.71 12.41
C SER A 529 -39.19 16.95 11.53
N ASN A 530 -39.39 18.11 12.14
CA ASN A 530 -39.78 19.37 11.48
C ASN A 530 -40.98 19.19 10.55
N GLY A 531 -41.92 18.29 10.88
CA GLY A 531 -43.06 17.94 10.03
C GLY A 531 -42.75 16.97 8.87
N ALA A 532 -41.51 16.53 8.68
CA ALA A 532 -41.15 15.44 7.76
C ALA A 532 -41.15 14.09 8.49
N LEU A 533 -41.43 13.00 7.78
CA LEU A 533 -41.34 11.64 8.33
C LEU A 533 -39.91 11.11 8.19
N THR A 534 -39.29 10.74 9.30
CA THR A 534 -37.91 10.19 9.35
C THR A 534 -37.85 8.98 10.27
N GLU A 535 -36.76 8.23 10.23
CA GLU A 535 -36.56 7.10 11.13
C GLU A 535 -36.35 7.54 12.59
N SER A 536 -36.89 6.79 13.54
CA SER A 536 -36.40 6.80 14.92
C SER A 536 -35.07 6.06 14.97
N TYR A 537 -34.39 6.15 16.11
CA TYR A 537 -33.32 5.23 16.38
C TYR A 537 -33.87 3.81 16.59
N LEU A 538 -33.13 2.82 16.11
CA LEU A 538 -33.38 1.41 16.36
C LEU A 538 -32.27 0.88 17.27
N ASP A 539 -32.59 0.55 18.53
CA ASP A 539 -31.63 -0.06 19.46
C ASP A 539 -31.29 -1.47 19.03
N THR A 540 -30.20 -1.55 18.27
CA THR A 540 -29.51 -2.79 17.97
C THR A 540 -28.59 -3.22 19.12
N GLY A 541 -28.71 -2.63 20.32
CA GLY A 541 -28.07 -3.07 21.57
C GLY A 541 -27.12 -2.05 22.25
N ASN A 542 -27.30 -0.75 22.02
CA ASN A 542 -26.26 0.27 22.20
C ASN A 542 -26.78 1.64 22.71
N ARG A 543 -27.90 1.67 23.43
CA ARG A 543 -28.42 2.87 24.12
C ARG A 543 -27.48 3.47 25.18
N GLN A 544 -26.58 2.69 25.78
CA GLN A 544 -25.78 3.14 26.96
C GLN A 544 -24.71 4.20 26.62
N GLU A 545 -24.69 4.65 25.37
CA GLU A 545 -23.49 5.13 24.69
C GLU A 545 -23.41 6.62 24.43
N PHE A 546 -24.47 7.33 24.78
CA PHE A 546 -24.63 8.72 24.49
C PHE A 546 -24.89 9.50 25.79
N GLY A 547 -24.55 10.79 25.79
CA GLY A 547 -24.87 11.67 26.93
C GLY A 547 -26.38 11.77 27.11
N GLN A 548 -26.92 11.20 28.19
CA GLN A 548 -28.34 11.25 28.52
C GLN A 548 -28.59 12.45 29.46
N GLN A 549 -29.54 13.34 29.13
CA GLN A 549 -30.06 14.32 30.09
C GLN A 549 -31.41 13.83 30.63
N GLY A 550 -31.59 13.84 31.96
CA GLY A 550 -32.83 13.42 32.63
C GLY A 550 -32.63 12.86 34.05
N LYS A 551 -33.68 12.95 34.90
CA LYS A 551 -33.67 12.52 36.31
C LYS A 551 -33.94 11.02 36.55
N VAL A 552 -34.23 10.24 35.50
CA VAL A 552 -34.66 8.82 35.60
C VAL A 552 -33.84 7.95 34.64
N VAL A 553 -33.15 6.94 35.19
CA VAL A 553 -32.44 5.88 34.44
C VAL A 553 -33.36 4.66 34.36
N ARG A 554 -33.80 4.23 33.16
CA ARG A 554 -34.49 2.94 32.96
C ARG A 554 -33.46 1.85 32.67
N LEU A 555 -33.37 0.85 33.56
CA LEU A 555 -32.48 -0.32 33.45
C LEU A 555 -33.11 -1.47 32.64
N THR A 556 -33.57 -1.22 31.42
CA THR A 556 -34.10 -2.28 30.53
C THR A 556 -33.16 -2.43 29.32
N ALA A 557 -32.15 -3.29 29.46
CA ALA A 557 -31.34 -3.78 28.34
C ALA A 557 -32.06 -4.99 27.73
N GLY A 558 -32.77 -4.77 26.62
CA GLY A 558 -33.31 -5.83 25.79
C GLY A 558 -32.28 -6.31 24.75
N PRO A 559 -32.50 -7.48 24.10
CA PRO A 559 -31.69 -7.88 22.96
C PRO A 559 -31.77 -6.83 21.83
N GLY A 560 -30.66 -6.62 21.13
CA GLY A 560 -30.59 -5.70 20.00
C GLY A 560 -31.53 -6.11 18.86
N ARG A 561 -32.14 -5.11 18.21
CA ARG A 561 -33.17 -5.28 17.20
C ARG A 561 -32.61 -5.40 15.77
N ASP A 562 -33.34 -6.10 14.89
CA ASP A 562 -32.96 -6.40 13.50
C ASP A 562 -33.71 -5.49 12.48
N TRP A 563 -32.99 -4.86 11.55
CA TRP A 563 -33.61 -3.99 10.54
C TRP A 563 -34.56 -4.72 9.56
N SER A 564 -34.25 -5.96 9.19
CA SER A 564 -35.04 -6.72 8.21
C SER A 564 -36.38 -7.22 8.76
N THR A 565 -36.51 -7.30 10.09
CA THR A 565 -37.68 -7.85 10.78
C THR A 565 -38.36 -6.87 11.73
N GLU A 566 -37.62 -5.91 12.28
CA GLU A 566 -38.09 -4.98 13.33
C GLU A 566 -37.99 -3.51 12.91
N ALA A 567 -37.52 -3.18 11.70
CA ALA A 567 -37.62 -1.82 11.19
C ALA A 567 -39.07 -1.45 10.84
N ALA A 568 -39.44 -0.19 11.10
CA ALA A 568 -40.76 0.33 10.75
C ALA A 568 -41.03 0.31 9.24
N ALA A 569 -39.99 0.27 8.41
CA ALA A 569 -40.07 0.21 6.96
C ALA A 569 -38.79 -0.38 6.35
N PRO A 570 -38.86 -0.99 5.15
CA PRO A 570 -37.68 -1.46 4.42
C PRO A 570 -36.79 -0.30 3.95
N LEU A 571 -35.47 -0.51 3.97
CA LEU A 571 -34.49 0.40 3.39
C LEU A 571 -34.51 0.32 1.85
N ALA A 572 -34.47 1.45 1.16
CA ALA A 572 -34.50 1.57 -0.28
C ALA A 572 -33.30 2.37 -0.79
N VAL A 573 -32.35 1.66 -1.42
CA VAL A 573 -31.16 2.22 -2.10
C VAL A 573 -31.12 1.90 -3.60
N ALA A 574 -32.09 1.13 -4.09
CA ALA A 574 -32.22 0.81 -5.51
C ALA A 574 -32.76 2.03 -6.27
N ARG A 575 -32.10 2.40 -7.38
CA ARG A 575 -32.38 3.62 -8.15
C ARG A 575 -33.86 3.70 -8.55
N GLU A 576 -34.46 2.60 -8.99
CA GLU A 576 -35.85 2.53 -9.43
C GLU A 576 -36.87 2.89 -8.33
N LEU A 577 -36.47 2.76 -7.06
CA LEU A 577 -37.29 3.15 -5.91
C LEU A 577 -36.99 4.59 -5.46
N VAL A 578 -35.74 5.05 -5.58
CA VAL A 578 -35.29 6.35 -5.08
C VAL A 578 -35.51 7.48 -6.08
N GLU A 579 -35.27 7.23 -7.37
CA GLU A 579 -35.35 8.25 -8.41
C GLU A 579 -36.72 8.95 -8.49
N PRO A 580 -37.89 8.26 -8.39
CA PRO A 580 -39.18 8.94 -8.38
C PRO A 580 -39.32 9.97 -7.24
N VAL A 581 -38.85 9.65 -6.04
CA VAL A 581 -38.87 10.55 -4.88
C VAL A 581 -37.92 11.73 -5.12
N TYR A 582 -36.71 11.46 -5.58
CA TYR A 582 -35.74 12.49 -5.95
C TYR A 582 -36.32 13.50 -6.96
N ARG A 583 -36.97 13.01 -8.03
CA ARG A 583 -37.57 13.86 -9.07
C ARG A 583 -38.73 14.70 -8.53
N ALA A 584 -39.56 14.14 -7.65
CA ALA A 584 -40.62 14.91 -7.00
C ALA A 584 -40.05 16.08 -6.17
N LEU A 585 -38.92 15.89 -5.47
CA LEU A 585 -38.24 16.95 -4.73
C LEU A 585 -37.62 18.00 -5.67
N GLU A 586 -37.11 17.58 -6.82
CA GLU A 586 -36.58 18.46 -7.86
C GLU A 586 -37.69 19.34 -8.48
N ASP A 587 -38.81 18.74 -8.86
CA ASP A 587 -40.00 19.45 -9.37
C ASP A 587 -40.51 20.44 -8.33
N ARG A 588 -40.59 20.01 -7.07
CA ARG A 588 -41.00 20.89 -5.96
C ARG A 588 -40.05 22.07 -5.77
N ALA A 589 -38.75 21.84 -5.83
CA ALA A 589 -37.77 22.92 -5.74
C ALA A 589 -37.90 23.92 -6.90
N ALA A 590 -38.26 23.44 -8.09
CA ALA A 590 -38.55 24.28 -9.25
C ALA A 590 -39.84 25.10 -9.07
N GLU A 591 -40.92 24.51 -8.55
CA GLU A 591 -42.17 25.21 -8.22
C GLU A 591 -41.95 26.34 -7.22
N LEU A 592 -41.09 26.12 -6.23
CA LEU A 592 -40.73 27.12 -5.21
C LEU A 592 -39.72 28.16 -5.72
N ALA A 593 -39.25 28.04 -6.96
CA ALA A 593 -38.24 28.89 -7.57
C ALA A 593 -36.96 29.00 -6.71
N LEU A 594 -36.55 27.90 -6.06
CA LEU A 594 -35.38 27.88 -5.20
C LEU A 594 -34.09 27.99 -6.02
N PRO A 595 -33.11 28.81 -5.57
CA PRO A 595 -31.84 28.96 -6.25
C PRO A 595 -31.01 27.68 -6.15
N GLN A 596 -30.12 27.49 -7.11
CA GLN A 596 -29.09 26.46 -7.02
C GLN A 596 -28.10 26.83 -5.91
N VAL A 597 -27.93 25.95 -4.91
CA VAL A 597 -26.95 26.12 -3.84
C VAL A 597 -25.63 25.44 -4.21
N THR A 598 -25.71 24.24 -4.76
CA THR A 598 -24.55 23.48 -5.25
C THR A 598 -24.65 23.34 -6.76
N ALA A 599 -23.67 23.89 -7.50
CA ALA A 599 -23.66 23.78 -8.95
C ALA A 599 -23.62 22.31 -9.40
N PRO A 600 -24.42 21.91 -10.41
CA PRO A 600 -24.31 20.58 -10.98
C PRO A 600 -22.93 20.42 -11.63
N PHE A 601 -22.44 19.18 -11.65
CA PHE A 601 -21.22 18.86 -12.36
C PHE A 601 -21.37 19.13 -13.86
N GLU A 602 -20.38 19.79 -14.45
CA GLU A 602 -20.26 19.77 -15.91
C GLU A 602 -19.85 18.36 -16.34
N LEU A 603 -20.51 17.80 -17.35
CA LEU A 603 -20.25 16.45 -17.82
C LEU A 603 -19.62 16.46 -19.21
N THR A 604 -18.72 15.52 -19.45
CA THR A 604 -18.12 15.26 -20.75
C THR A 604 -18.21 13.78 -21.12
N ASN A 605 -18.41 13.49 -22.41
CA ASN A 605 -18.28 12.13 -22.94
C ASN A 605 -16.86 11.82 -23.41
N ASP A 606 -15.95 12.79 -23.35
CA ASP A 606 -14.55 12.55 -23.66
C ASP A 606 -13.88 11.85 -22.48
N ALA A 607 -13.47 10.60 -22.69
CA ALA A 607 -12.73 9.82 -21.71
C ALA A 607 -11.28 10.31 -21.52
N ASP A 608 -10.75 11.19 -22.38
CA ASP A 608 -9.31 11.46 -22.47
C ASP A 608 -8.49 10.17 -22.50
N LEU A 609 -8.99 9.14 -23.18
CA LEU A 609 -8.39 7.81 -23.14
C LEU A 609 -7.00 7.85 -23.80
N HIS A 610 -5.98 7.46 -23.05
CA HIS A 610 -4.61 7.35 -23.54
C HIS A 610 -3.85 6.25 -22.79
N LEU A 611 -2.66 5.92 -23.28
CA LEU A 611 -1.74 5.06 -22.53
C LEU A 611 -0.63 5.89 -21.91
N VAL A 612 -0.11 5.43 -20.79
CA VAL A 612 1.09 5.98 -20.16
C VAL A 612 2.13 4.86 -20.01
N THR A 613 3.33 5.10 -20.50
CA THR A 613 4.47 4.17 -20.34
C THR A 613 5.00 4.19 -18.90
N PRO A 614 5.77 3.18 -18.46
CA PRO A 614 6.43 3.20 -17.15
C PRO A 614 7.33 4.42 -16.93
N ALA A 615 7.87 5.01 -18.00
CA ALA A 615 8.66 6.23 -17.96
C ALA A 615 7.81 7.53 -17.92
N GLY A 616 6.48 7.43 -17.82
CA GLY A 616 5.56 8.57 -17.75
C GLY A 616 5.20 9.20 -19.10
N HIS A 617 5.68 8.66 -20.23
CA HIS A 617 5.33 9.18 -21.55
C HIS A 617 3.90 8.81 -21.94
N ARG A 618 3.14 9.81 -22.42
CA ARG A 618 1.79 9.65 -22.97
C ARG A 618 1.83 9.12 -24.40
N ILE A 619 1.05 8.07 -24.67
CA ILE A 619 0.76 7.56 -26.01
C ILE A 619 -0.71 7.84 -26.31
N ASN A 620 -0.94 8.74 -27.26
CA ASN A 620 -2.28 9.10 -27.69
C ASN A 620 -2.90 7.99 -28.55
N VAL A 621 -4.23 7.99 -28.64
CA VAL A 621 -4.97 7.13 -29.56
C VAL A 621 -4.51 7.39 -30.99
N ALA A 622 -4.09 6.34 -31.68
CA ALA A 622 -3.71 6.42 -33.09
C ALA A 622 -4.96 6.38 -33.99
N ARG A 623 -5.97 5.59 -33.62
CA ARG A 623 -7.20 5.44 -34.41
C ARG A 623 -8.37 4.94 -33.55
N TYR A 624 -9.56 5.49 -33.82
CA TYR A 624 -10.84 4.91 -33.42
C TYR A 624 -11.42 4.12 -34.60
N THR A 625 -12.00 2.95 -34.34
CA THR A 625 -12.62 2.11 -35.37
C THR A 625 -14.14 2.02 -35.16
N GLU A 626 -14.87 1.75 -36.25
CA GLU A 626 -16.35 1.73 -36.24
C GLU A 626 -16.96 0.65 -35.31
N ASN A 627 -16.20 -0.38 -34.95
CA ASN A 627 -16.63 -1.44 -34.04
C ASN A 627 -16.32 -1.16 -32.55
N GLY A 628 -16.13 0.10 -32.15
CA GLY A 628 -15.87 0.47 -30.76
C GLY A 628 -14.47 0.10 -30.26
N ARG A 629 -13.52 -0.17 -31.17
CA ARG A 629 -12.13 -0.40 -30.78
C ARG A 629 -11.29 0.87 -30.88
N VAL A 630 -10.33 0.95 -29.98
CA VAL A 630 -9.35 2.02 -29.88
C VAL A 630 -7.97 1.42 -30.11
N VAL A 631 -7.19 2.04 -31.00
CA VAL A 631 -5.92 1.51 -31.47
C VAL A 631 -4.78 2.43 -31.05
N PHE A 632 -3.72 1.83 -30.51
CA PHE A 632 -2.48 2.49 -30.10
C PHE A 632 -1.28 1.89 -30.81
N MET A 633 -0.32 2.75 -31.15
CA MET A 633 1.00 2.34 -31.63
C MET A 633 1.95 2.28 -30.45
N LEU A 634 2.49 1.09 -30.15
CA LEU A 634 3.38 0.89 -29.02
C LEU A 634 4.86 0.91 -29.46
N PRO A 635 5.71 1.73 -28.81
CA PRO A 635 7.15 1.62 -28.91
C PRO A 635 7.66 0.21 -28.61
N ALA A 636 8.82 -0.15 -29.17
CA ALA A 636 9.48 -1.43 -28.89
C ALA A 636 9.98 -1.49 -27.43
N GLY A 637 10.00 -2.70 -26.86
CA GLY A 637 10.55 -2.94 -25.51
C GLY A 637 9.68 -2.46 -24.35
N LEU A 638 8.38 -2.27 -24.56
CA LEU A 638 7.41 -2.04 -23.47
C LEU A 638 6.79 -3.36 -23.03
N ASP A 639 6.98 -3.73 -21.77
CA ASP A 639 6.39 -4.93 -21.17
C ASP A 639 5.12 -4.60 -20.35
N GLU A 640 4.83 -3.32 -20.15
CA GLU A 640 3.64 -2.81 -19.45
C GLU A 640 3.26 -1.43 -19.99
N VAL A 641 1.97 -1.13 -19.97
CA VAL A 641 1.41 0.21 -20.13
C VAL A 641 0.30 0.43 -19.12
N ARG A 642 0.04 1.69 -18.74
CA ARG A 642 -1.17 2.06 -18.00
C ARG A 642 -2.22 2.60 -18.96
N ILE A 643 -3.45 2.13 -18.84
CA ILE A 643 -4.63 2.63 -19.53
C ILE A 643 -5.23 3.73 -18.67
N VAL A 644 -5.13 4.97 -19.15
CA VAL A 644 -5.56 6.15 -18.40
C VAL A 644 -6.76 6.78 -19.09
N SER A 645 -7.77 7.08 -18.31
CA SER A 645 -8.95 7.83 -18.72
C SER A 645 -9.44 8.72 -17.57
N ARG A 646 -10.30 9.68 -17.88
CA ARG A 646 -11.21 10.23 -16.88
C ARG A 646 -11.97 9.09 -16.21
N ALA A 647 -12.30 9.28 -14.94
CA ALA A 647 -13.15 8.39 -14.18
C ALA A 647 -14.08 9.19 -13.29
N SER A 648 -15.28 8.68 -13.07
CA SER A 648 -16.28 9.34 -12.24
C SER A 648 -17.16 8.30 -11.56
N ARG A 649 -17.85 8.72 -10.50
CA ARG A 649 -18.77 7.85 -9.76
C ARG A 649 -20.16 7.92 -10.40
N PRO A 650 -20.91 6.81 -10.48
CA PRO A 650 -22.30 6.82 -10.94
C PRO A 650 -23.16 7.81 -10.15
N SER A 651 -22.92 7.91 -8.84
CA SER A 651 -23.55 8.88 -7.95
C SER A 651 -23.28 10.36 -8.34
N ASP A 652 -22.20 10.66 -9.06
CA ASP A 652 -21.88 12.01 -9.52
C ASP A 652 -22.43 12.29 -10.93
N VAL A 653 -22.38 11.31 -11.83
CA VAL A 653 -22.70 11.52 -13.26
C VAL A 653 -24.13 11.19 -13.63
N VAL A 654 -24.72 10.19 -12.96
CA VAL A 654 -26.16 9.90 -13.07
C VAL A 654 -26.92 10.75 -12.08
N GLY A 655 -26.39 10.84 -10.86
CA GLY A 655 -26.89 11.68 -9.77
C GLY A 655 -27.04 10.92 -8.45
N PRO A 656 -27.36 11.63 -7.36
CA PRO A 656 -27.31 11.07 -6.00
C PRO A 656 -28.29 9.92 -5.72
N MET A 657 -29.32 9.75 -6.56
CA MET A 657 -30.25 8.61 -6.49
C MET A 657 -29.60 7.25 -6.85
N VAL A 658 -28.32 7.24 -7.24
CA VAL A 658 -27.52 6.03 -7.45
C VAL A 658 -26.55 5.85 -6.31
N ASP A 659 -26.60 4.70 -5.64
CA ASP A 659 -25.77 4.43 -4.46
C ASP A 659 -24.34 3.95 -4.79
N ASP A 660 -24.07 3.58 -6.04
CA ASP A 660 -22.74 3.15 -6.46
C ASP A 660 -21.77 4.35 -6.47
N ARG A 661 -20.83 4.34 -5.52
CA ARG A 661 -19.80 5.37 -5.30
C ARG A 661 -18.43 4.97 -5.86
N ARG A 662 -18.31 3.86 -6.60
CA ARG A 662 -17.03 3.42 -7.18
C ARG A 662 -16.65 4.29 -8.38
N TYR A 663 -15.36 4.46 -8.64
CA TYR A 663 -14.88 5.19 -9.82
C TYR A 663 -14.87 4.29 -11.06
N PHE A 664 -15.45 4.77 -12.15
CA PHE A 664 -15.48 4.07 -13.44
C PHE A 664 -14.82 4.91 -14.52
N GLY A 665 -13.74 4.38 -15.09
CA GLY A 665 -13.07 4.91 -16.27
C GLY A 665 -13.70 4.38 -17.56
N VAL A 666 -13.10 3.37 -18.18
CA VAL A 666 -13.64 2.70 -19.37
C VAL A 666 -13.90 1.22 -19.09
N ASN A 667 -14.97 0.67 -19.68
CA ASN A 667 -15.23 -0.77 -19.65
C ASN A 667 -14.54 -1.41 -20.84
N ILE A 668 -13.54 -2.24 -20.55
CA ILE A 668 -12.70 -2.87 -21.56
C ILE A 668 -13.13 -4.31 -21.74
N GLY A 669 -13.46 -4.67 -22.98
CA GLY A 669 -13.71 -6.03 -23.43
C GLY A 669 -12.45 -6.66 -24.00
N GLU A 670 -12.47 -7.13 -25.24
CA GLU A 670 -11.34 -7.84 -25.82
C GLU A 670 -10.11 -6.94 -26.07
N ILE A 671 -8.96 -7.33 -25.52
CA ILE A 671 -7.66 -6.68 -25.75
C ILE A 671 -6.82 -7.51 -26.72
N GLN A 672 -6.44 -6.91 -27.86
CA GLN A 672 -5.60 -7.56 -28.87
C GLN A 672 -4.27 -6.83 -29.02
N LEU A 673 -3.18 -7.59 -29.08
CA LEU A 673 -1.86 -7.12 -29.46
C LEU A 673 -1.47 -7.72 -30.81
N TRP A 674 -1.04 -6.88 -31.74
CA TRP A 674 -0.58 -7.29 -33.06
C TRP A 674 0.91 -6.97 -33.21
N GLU A 675 1.67 -7.99 -33.57
CA GLU A 675 3.12 -7.92 -33.79
C GLU A 675 3.48 -8.61 -35.12
N GLY A 676 4.71 -8.44 -35.59
CA GLY A 676 5.16 -9.00 -36.88
C GLY A 676 5.03 -10.53 -37.02
N ASN A 677 4.78 -11.23 -35.91
CA ASN A 677 4.58 -12.68 -35.81
C ASN A 677 3.10 -13.10 -35.62
N GLY A 678 2.14 -12.17 -35.54
CA GLY A 678 0.70 -12.47 -35.48
C GLY A 678 -0.10 -11.66 -34.46
N LYS A 679 -1.33 -12.12 -34.20
CA LYS A 679 -2.27 -11.55 -33.22
C LYS A 679 -2.23 -12.36 -31.93
N GLN A 680 -2.09 -11.68 -30.79
CA GLN A 680 -2.22 -12.25 -29.45
C GLN A 680 -3.38 -11.60 -28.67
N LEU A 681 -4.09 -12.40 -27.88
CA LEU A 681 -5.15 -11.94 -27.00
C LEU A 681 -4.61 -11.75 -25.57
N ILE A 682 -5.00 -10.65 -24.92
CA ILE A 682 -4.65 -10.38 -23.51
C ILE A 682 -5.94 -10.46 -22.67
N THR A 683 -6.04 -11.51 -21.86
CA THR A 683 -7.24 -11.80 -21.05
C THR A 683 -7.04 -11.58 -19.55
N SER A 684 -5.85 -11.16 -19.11
CA SER A 684 -5.52 -11.01 -17.68
C SER A 684 -6.54 -10.14 -16.93
N HIS A 685 -6.99 -9.04 -17.56
CA HIS A 685 -8.01 -8.16 -17.00
C HIS A 685 -9.33 -8.88 -16.65
N LEU A 686 -9.69 -9.98 -17.32
CA LEU A 686 -10.91 -10.75 -17.05
C LEU A 686 -10.73 -11.87 -16.02
N SER A 687 -9.49 -12.27 -15.71
CA SER A 687 -9.22 -13.47 -14.89
C SER A 687 -8.50 -13.19 -13.58
N ASP A 688 -7.68 -12.14 -13.52
CA ASP A 688 -6.88 -11.81 -12.34
C ASP A 688 -7.64 -10.80 -11.47
N ALA A 689 -8.15 -11.24 -10.32
CA ALA A 689 -8.93 -10.39 -9.42
C ALA A 689 -8.14 -9.18 -8.89
N HIS A 690 -6.81 -9.25 -8.78
CA HIS A 690 -5.98 -8.28 -8.06
C HIS A 690 -5.18 -7.33 -8.97
N LEU A 691 -5.72 -6.98 -10.14
CA LEU A 691 -5.07 -6.05 -11.06
C LEU A 691 -5.23 -4.59 -10.65
N ALA A 692 -4.10 -3.89 -10.49
CA ALA A 692 -4.06 -2.49 -10.11
C ALA A 692 -4.82 -1.59 -11.09
N GLY A 693 -5.70 -0.74 -10.54
CA GLY A 693 -6.51 0.22 -11.31
C GLY A 693 -7.69 -0.38 -12.07
N TRP A 694 -8.11 -1.60 -11.72
CA TRP A 694 -9.33 -2.25 -12.22
C TRP A 694 -10.32 -2.47 -11.08
N ASN A 695 -11.63 -2.30 -11.36
CA ASN A 695 -12.71 -2.63 -10.42
C ASN A 695 -12.85 -4.15 -10.22
N GLY A 696 -13.74 -4.64 -9.35
CA GLY A 696 -14.02 -6.07 -9.22
C GLY A 696 -14.46 -6.73 -10.54
N ILE A 697 -14.32 -8.07 -10.65
CA ILE A 697 -14.79 -8.81 -11.83
C ILE A 697 -16.31 -9.00 -11.72
N GLU A 698 -17.06 -8.28 -12.55
CA GLU A 698 -18.53 -8.30 -12.54
C GLU A 698 -19.13 -9.23 -13.61
N GLY A 699 -18.32 -9.69 -14.56
CA GLY A 699 -18.76 -10.59 -15.62
C GLY A 699 -17.66 -10.99 -16.61
N PRO A 700 -17.93 -11.96 -17.51
CA PRO A 700 -16.90 -12.55 -18.35
C PRO A 700 -16.55 -11.74 -19.62
N HIS A 701 -17.28 -10.66 -19.87
CA HIS A 701 -17.26 -9.97 -21.17
C HIS A 701 -16.63 -8.57 -21.12
N GLY A 702 -16.13 -8.13 -19.98
CA GLY A 702 -15.45 -6.85 -19.85
C GLY A 702 -15.28 -6.44 -18.40
N ARG A 703 -14.33 -5.54 -18.16
CA ARG A 703 -14.03 -5.04 -16.82
C ARG A 703 -13.80 -3.55 -16.84
N TRP A 704 -14.33 -2.87 -15.82
CA TRP A 704 -14.14 -1.44 -15.65
C TRP A 704 -12.76 -1.13 -15.07
N THR A 705 -12.08 -0.17 -15.66
CA THR A 705 -10.91 0.48 -15.05
C THR A 705 -11.37 1.49 -13.99
N THR A 706 -10.56 1.80 -12.99
CA THR A 706 -10.81 2.91 -12.03
C THR A 706 -10.38 4.29 -12.58
N GLY A 707 -9.88 4.35 -13.81
CA GLY A 707 -9.31 5.55 -14.46
C GLY A 707 -7.81 5.46 -14.73
N ASN A 708 -7.10 4.51 -14.09
CA ASN A 708 -5.67 4.31 -14.29
C ASN A 708 -5.26 2.84 -14.12
N ALA A 709 -5.63 2.01 -15.09
CA ALA A 709 -5.48 0.56 -15.06
C ALA A 709 -4.10 0.09 -15.58
N THR A 710 -3.45 -0.82 -14.87
CA THR A 710 -2.25 -1.50 -15.40
C THR A 710 -2.64 -2.57 -16.43
N LEU A 711 -1.95 -2.58 -17.57
CA LEU A 711 -2.00 -3.63 -18.58
C LEU A 711 -0.60 -4.19 -18.84
N LYS A 712 -0.35 -5.40 -18.33
CA LYS A 712 0.86 -6.17 -18.65
C LYS A 712 0.80 -6.66 -20.10
N LEU A 713 1.88 -6.44 -20.82
CA LEU A 713 2.07 -6.92 -22.19
C LEU A 713 2.89 -8.21 -22.15
N PRO A 714 2.61 -9.18 -23.03
CA PRO A 714 3.48 -10.35 -23.19
C PRO A 714 4.90 -9.93 -23.59
N HIS A 715 5.92 -10.77 -23.37
CA HIS A 715 7.30 -10.43 -23.70
C HIS A 715 7.47 -10.09 -25.18
N ARG A 716 8.06 -8.91 -25.46
CA ARG A 716 8.27 -8.39 -26.82
C ARG A 716 9.76 -8.34 -27.20
N GLU A 717 10.06 -8.56 -28.48
CA GLU A 717 11.41 -8.32 -29.00
C GLU A 717 11.71 -6.82 -29.11
N LYS A 718 12.94 -6.42 -28.73
CA LYS A 718 13.36 -5.02 -28.51
C LYS A 718 13.34 -4.10 -29.75
N LEU A 719 12.90 -4.58 -30.92
CA LEU A 719 12.99 -3.85 -32.19
C LEU A 719 11.66 -3.74 -32.96
N ASN A 720 10.58 -4.40 -32.53
CA ASN A 720 9.32 -4.41 -33.28
C ASN A 720 8.29 -3.42 -32.73
N LEU A 721 7.79 -2.53 -33.60
CA LEU A 721 6.57 -1.76 -33.34
C LEU A 721 5.39 -2.73 -33.25
N SER A 722 4.49 -2.49 -32.29
CA SER A 722 3.27 -3.28 -32.13
C SER A 722 2.04 -2.40 -32.10
N ILE A 723 0.90 -3.00 -32.43
CA ILE A 723 -0.39 -2.34 -32.43
C ILE A 723 -1.23 -2.95 -31.32
N LEU A 724 -1.61 -2.14 -30.34
CA LEU A 724 -2.54 -2.53 -29.28
C LEU A 724 -3.94 -2.05 -29.66
N SER A 725 -4.92 -2.95 -29.59
CA SER A 725 -6.32 -2.64 -29.79
C SER A 725 -7.12 -3.00 -28.54
N LEU A 726 -7.86 -2.02 -28.01
CA LEU A 726 -8.78 -2.19 -26.89
C LEU A 726 -10.21 -2.12 -27.41
N GLU A 727 -11.06 -3.08 -27.09
CA GLU A 727 -12.50 -2.97 -27.28
C GLU A 727 -13.11 -2.17 -26.12
N ILE A 728 -13.65 -0.98 -26.40
CA ILE A 728 -14.33 -0.15 -25.42
C ILE A 728 -15.81 -0.45 -25.51
N ARG A 729 -16.35 -1.13 -24.49
CA ARG A 729 -17.76 -1.51 -24.44
C ARG A 729 -18.64 -0.39 -23.92
N HIS A 730 -18.13 0.34 -22.92
CA HIS A 730 -18.78 1.50 -22.34
C HIS A 730 -17.74 2.53 -21.89
N ALA A 731 -18.07 3.80 -22.03
CA ALA A 731 -17.28 4.94 -21.58
C ALA A 731 -18.21 6.12 -21.31
N GLY A 732 -17.95 6.84 -20.22
CA GLY A 732 -18.64 8.06 -19.84
C GLY A 732 -20.12 7.90 -19.47
N PRO A 733 -20.80 9.02 -19.15
CA PRO A 733 -20.24 10.37 -19.02
C PRO A 733 -19.28 10.52 -17.83
N TYR A 734 -18.48 11.59 -17.82
CA TYR A 734 -17.49 11.92 -16.78
C TYR A 734 -17.69 13.34 -16.27
N VAL A 735 -17.41 13.57 -14.99
CA VAL A 735 -17.33 14.91 -14.41
C VAL A 735 -16.13 15.65 -15.01
N LEU A 736 -16.39 16.82 -15.60
CA LEU A 736 -15.40 17.75 -16.09
C LEU A 736 -14.98 18.66 -14.92
N ILE A 737 -13.72 18.54 -14.51
CA ILE A 737 -13.13 19.38 -13.46
C ILE A 737 -12.18 20.36 -14.14
N ASP A 738 -12.31 21.66 -13.88
CA ASP A 738 -11.46 22.71 -14.45
C ASP A 738 -9.97 22.36 -14.29
N GLN A 739 -9.23 22.50 -15.39
CA GLN A 739 -7.91 21.89 -15.63
C GLN A 739 -6.76 22.34 -14.72
N ASP A 740 -6.99 23.17 -13.71
CA ASP A 740 -5.92 23.67 -12.83
C ASP A 740 -5.76 22.91 -11.50
N ARG A 741 -6.58 21.88 -11.23
CA ARG A 741 -6.52 21.20 -9.92
C ARG A 741 -6.28 19.71 -9.85
N ASP A 742 -6.33 18.87 -10.90
CA ASP A 742 -6.27 17.42 -10.58
C ASP A 742 -5.82 16.36 -11.61
N ASN A 743 -4.94 16.68 -12.55
CA ASN A 743 -4.10 15.61 -13.14
C ASN A 743 -3.08 15.01 -12.13
N LYS A 744 -3.10 15.45 -10.86
CA LYS A 744 -2.28 14.89 -9.77
C LYS A 744 -3.04 13.98 -8.80
N LYS A 745 -4.35 14.13 -8.54
CA LYS A 745 -5.05 13.21 -7.60
C LYS A 745 -5.77 12.04 -8.25
N VAL A 746 -6.19 12.09 -9.52
CA VAL A 746 -6.70 10.89 -10.22
C VAL A 746 -5.55 9.89 -10.49
N VAL A 747 -4.30 10.37 -10.45
CA VAL A 747 -3.08 9.56 -10.55
C VAL A 747 -2.63 9.03 -9.17
N ALA A 748 -3.32 9.39 -8.08
CA ALA A 748 -2.91 9.06 -6.71
C ALA A 748 -3.97 8.27 -5.88
N SER A 749 -5.05 7.76 -6.50
CA SER A 749 -6.01 6.84 -5.88
C SER A 749 -5.86 5.42 -6.40
#